data_AF-A0A956L247-F1
#
_entry.id   AF-A0A956L247-F1
#
_cell.length_a   1.000
_cell.length_b   1.000
_cell.length_c   1.000
_cell.angle_alpha   90.00
_cell.angle_beta   90.00
_cell.angle_gamma   90.00
#
_symmetry.space_group_name_H-M   'P 1'
#
loop_
_entity.id
_entity.type
_entity.pdbx_description
1 polymer ?
#
loop_
_entity_poly.entity_id
_entity_poly.type
_entity_poly.pdbx_seq_one_letter_code
_entity_poly.pdbx_strand_id
1 'polypeptide(L)'
;LRPSLEVSTHRVGTELGFYGFVAHQLAEGLALGTYAGHEHHGHSHESLVLAVAAHTLPLTALFVAEARAHGGQRSALRRTAAVALATVVGFALADAMQARLHVELHTWLAAGIAGFLVHVIFHHDHDHRPTRRGWLGPLDIVGAAIGVALPLWAASSGSGHGEAVRAAVGDAFVELLLETAPMLLLGLALGAALQLLGSRIPARYYRGGGSLTQALRGIAVGAPLPLCACGVLPLAETLRRRGAGPALVMAFLIATPELGPETLALSVRFLGWPFAVLRLAAALGLALAIAVLFARLVHADPSPRPASEPAQALWPDTTSRRGLARVYGYFDELVLHTAPWTFVGLLAAAFVQVVVSEGSLAGLAASGLDVLVIAAVAMPSYVCAASATPLAAVLVLKGVSPGAVLVGLLGCNQPPPPDQDEPEPDPGPATNAEELFSLDRLPRFDLRLDAVSWAALEAEPKEWVVGTFEYAGVEYANVGIRLKGNHTLRTLDEKPAFKIKFNRYEPGRRFLGLEGLTLNNMVVDASMLREWLSFRVFRELGAPAPRAGYAQVWVNDQEYGLYLNIEPYDDEFLERVYDDPDGNLYESDKSADLDTSVDAWDQDEGSDESRDDLRAFSALALRDDDAVFYGDEAVVDMPRFLAFLAGETIVSQFDGHIGGHNFFVYHESEVDRWTYLPWSLDQSMARHVTPYEHEGYLGYKCLHDGRCLVDYVLASGEALDRFSTIPLEEEVARVIELTDDAVRSDPRKPYSTDAVRVGRDRTLEYALGREAELRPQLDCLVGGQEPDADEDGYGPCFQDCNEADPAIHPGAQELCDGVDDDCSGFADDVPECECPSVVSEGRTFYLCHNSITWLEARDFCAAQGRELARFESATQTAEVWAAAAEISAGRWAIGLNDREQEEDYRWIDGDAPAFSAWADGEPSHQLDWFDCVMLRGGAWYECNCIEKGSLICTDP
;
A
#
# COMPACT_ATOMS: atom_id res chain seq x y z
N LEU A 1 -26.79 5.22 -25.73
CA LEU A 1 -26.74 4.18 -26.79
C LEU A 1 -25.29 3.74 -27.13
N ARG A 2 -24.33 3.80 -26.20
CA ARG A 2 -22.96 3.28 -26.38
C ARG A 2 -22.35 2.41 -25.26
N PRO A 3 -23.06 1.92 -24.21
CA PRO A 3 -22.46 0.90 -23.31
C PRO A 3 -22.33 -0.49 -23.94
N SER A 4 -22.84 -0.71 -25.17
CA SER A 4 -22.89 -2.05 -25.79
C SER A 4 -21.67 -2.39 -26.67
N LEU A 5 -20.70 -1.49 -26.84
CA LEU A 5 -19.51 -1.72 -27.67
C LEU A 5 -18.27 -2.09 -26.84
N GLU A 6 -18.07 -1.51 -25.65
CA GLU A 6 -16.94 -1.79 -24.74
C GLU A 6 -17.03 -3.18 -24.10
N VAL A 7 -18.23 -3.61 -23.68
CA VAL A 7 -18.47 -5.00 -23.24
C VAL A 7 -18.25 -6.00 -24.39
N SER A 8 -18.28 -5.55 -25.65
CA SER A 8 -18.09 -6.44 -26.81
C SER A 8 -16.63 -6.72 -27.12
N THR A 9 -15.70 -5.78 -26.91
CA THR A 9 -14.29 -5.95 -27.32
C THR A 9 -13.49 -6.78 -26.33
N HIS A 10 -13.63 -6.57 -25.02
CA HIS A 10 -13.03 -7.44 -24.00
C HIS A 10 -13.57 -8.87 -24.15
N ARG A 11 -14.89 -9.01 -24.24
CA ARG A 11 -15.53 -10.31 -24.47
C ARG A 11 -15.07 -10.96 -25.77
N VAL A 12 -14.92 -10.22 -26.87
CA VAL A 12 -14.40 -10.77 -28.13
C VAL A 12 -12.92 -11.18 -28.00
N GLY A 13 -12.09 -10.41 -27.28
CA GLY A 13 -10.70 -10.74 -27.00
C GLY A 13 -10.54 -12.01 -26.17
N THR A 14 -11.27 -12.12 -25.06
CA THR A 14 -11.29 -13.32 -24.21
C THR A 14 -11.84 -14.53 -24.96
N GLU A 15 -12.86 -14.34 -25.81
CA GLU A 15 -13.39 -15.43 -26.64
C GLU A 15 -12.38 -15.87 -27.72
N LEU A 16 -11.69 -14.94 -28.38
CA LEU A 16 -10.65 -15.25 -29.36
C LEU A 16 -9.45 -15.95 -28.72
N GLY A 17 -9.00 -15.49 -27.55
CA GLY A 17 -7.97 -16.16 -26.75
C GLY A 17 -8.37 -17.58 -26.35
N PHE A 18 -9.62 -17.76 -25.92
CA PHE A 18 -10.17 -19.08 -25.61
C PHE A 18 -10.23 -20.00 -26.84
N TYR A 19 -10.67 -19.51 -28.01
CA TYR A 19 -10.65 -20.32 -29.24
C TYR A 19 -9.24 -20.65 -29.72
N GLY A 20 -8.28 -19.73 -29.53
CA GLY A 20 -6.85 -20.00 -29.76
C GLY A 20 -6.33 -21.11 -28.85
N PHE A 21 -6.70 -21.09 -27.57
CA PHE A 21 -6.39 -22.15 -26.63
C PHE A 21 -7.03 -23.48 -27.01
N VAL A 22 -8.32 -23.50 -27.40
CA VAL A 22 -8.98 -24.73 -27.90
C VAL A 22 -8.28 -25.31 -29.13
N ALA A 23 -7.80 -24.47 -30.05
CA ALA A 23 -7.02 -24.92 -31.21
C ALA A 23 -5.64 -25.48 -30.80
N HIS A 24 -5.01 -24.90 -29.77
CA HIS A 24 -3.78 -25.45 -29.18
C HIS A 24 -4.02 -26.84 -28.55
N GLN A 25 -5.10 -27.00 -27.78
CA GLN A 25 -5.46 -28.29 -27.17
C GLN A 25 -5.79 -29.38 -28.21
N LEU A 26 -6.33 -28.99 -29.36
CA LEU A 26 -6.51 -29.90 -30.51
C LEU A 26 -5.16 -30.37 -31.07
N ALA A 27 -4.19 -29.46 -31.20
CA ALA A 27 -2.82 -29.77 -31.65
C ALA A 27 -2.08 -30.69 -30.69
N GLU A 28 -2.23 -30.48 -29.38
CA GLU A 28 -1.70 -31.39 -28.35
C GLU A 28 -2.32 -32.78 -28.44
N GLY A 29 -3.65 -32.86 -28.63
CA GLY A 29 -4.35 -34.12 -28.85
C GLY A 29 -3.77 -34.89 -30.04
N LEU A 30 -3.59 -34.21 -31.17
CA LEU A 30 -2.96 -34.80 -32.37
C LEU A 30 -1.54 -35.32 -32.06
N ALA A 31 -0.73 -34.54 -31.33
CA ALA A 31 0.61 -34.96 -30.93
C ALA A 31 0.57 -36.22 -30.05
N LEU A 32 -0.30 -36.27 -29.04
CA LEU A 32 -0.49 -37.44 -28.18
C LEU A 32 -0.93 -38.68 -28.97
N GLY A 33 -1.86 -38.52 -29.92
CA GLY A 33 -2.35 -39.62 -30.75
C GLY A 33 -1.26 -40.18 -31.68
N THR A 34 -0.50 -39.30 -32.33
CA THR A 34 0.61 -39.72 -33.22
C THR A 34 1.72 -40.43 -32.45
N TYR A 35 1.97 -40.03 -31.20
CA TYR A 35 2.96 -40.65 -30.31
C TYR A 35 2.49 -41.99 -29.73
N ALA A 36 1.18 -42.14 -29.46
CA ALA A 36 0.60 -43.39 -28.97
C ALA A 36 0.57 -44.51 -30.04
N GLY A 37 0.57 -44.16 -31.33
CA GLY A 37 0.50 -45.10 -32.45
C GLY A 37 1.82 -45.80 -32.85
N HIS A 38 2.96 -45.48 -32.21
CA HIS A 38 4.27 -46.04 -32.57
C HIS A 38 4.92 -46.80 -31.40
N GLU A 39 5.49 -47.98 -31.67
CA GLU A 39 6.39 -48.66 -30.72
C GLU A 39 7.71 -47.90 -30.63
N HIS A 40 7.86 -47.10 -29.57
CA HIS A 40 9.09 -46.37 -29.29
C HIS A 40 9.99 -47.17 -28.33
N HIS A 41 11.03 -47.80 -28.87
CA HIS A 41 12.03 -48.48 -28.05
C HIS A 41 12.82 -47.48 -27.21
N GLY A 42 12.51 -47.38 -25.90
CA GLY A 42 13.42 -46.78 -24.91
C GLY A 42 12.95 -45.52 -24.18
N HIS A 43 11.71 -45.04 -24.37
CA HIS A 43 11.14 -43.95 -23.59
C HIS A 43 9.89 -44.42 -22.85
N SER A 44 9.76 -44.14 -21.55
CA SER A 44 8.51 -44.40 -20.84
C SER A 44 7.45 -43.42 -21.33
N HIS A 45 6.27 -43.93 -21.68
CA HIS A 45 5.11 -43.16 -22.14
C HIS A 45 4.66 -42.05 -21.15
N GLU A 46 5.19 -42.10 -19.92
CA GLU A 46 4.86 -41.22 -18.81
C GLU A 46 5.40 -39.80 -18.97
N SER A 47 6.55 -39.58 -19.62
CA SER A 47 7.19 -38.25 -19.66
C SER A 47 6.44 -37.24 -20.54
N LEU A 48 5.91 -37.66 -21.69
CA LEU A 48 5.11 -36.81 -22.56
C LEU A 48 3.75 -36.50 -21.93
N VAL A 49 3.11 -37.50 -21.32
CA VAL A 49 1.83 -37.31 -20.63
C VAL A 49 1.99 -36.39 -19.42
N LEU A 50 3.09 -36.54 -18.67
CA LEU A 50 3.41 -35.68 -17.53
C LEU A 50 3.74 -34.24 -17.97
N ALA A 51 4.48 -34.06 -19.08
CA ALA A 51 4.80 -32.75 -19.63
C ALA A 51 3.55 -32.01 -20.15
N VAL A 52 2.64 -32.73 -20.84
CA VAL A 52 1.37 -32.15 -21.27
C VAL A 52 0.50 -31.81 -20.05
N ALA A 53 0.37 -32.71 -19.08
CA ALA A 53 -0.41 -32.46 -17.86
C ALA A 53 0.14 -31.28 -17.04
N ALA A 54 1.47 -31.15 -16.91
CA ALA A 54 2.11 -30.14 -16.08
C ALA A 54 1.84 -28.69 -16.55
N HIS A 55 1.57 -28.47 -17.83
CA HIS A 55 1.32 -27.12 -18.35
C HIS A 55 -0.14 -26.88 -18.75
N THR A 56 -0.89 -27.93 -19.14
CA THR A 56 -2.31 -27.80 -19.50
C THR A 56 -3.24 -27.67 -18.29
N LEU A 57 -2.91 -28.33 -17.16
CA LEU A 57 -3.73 -28.28 -15.95
C LEU A 57 -3.78 -26.88 -15.32
N PRO A 58 -2.64 -26.16 -15.12
CA PRO A 58 -2.67 -24.80 -14.60
C PRO A 58 -3.39 -23.83 -15.54
N LEU A 59 -3.13 -23.89 -16.85
CA LEU A 59 -3.78 -23.03 -17.84
C LEU A 59 -5.29 -23.26 -17.90
N THR A 60 -5.73 -24.53 -17.88
CA THR A 60 -7.16 -24.87 -17.86
C THR A 60 -7.81 -24.40 -16.56
N ALA A 61 -7.12 -24.51 -15.41
CA ALA A 61 -7.63 -24.02 -14.13
C ALA A 61 -7.79 -22.48 -14.13
N LEU A 62 -6.83 -21.75 -14.69
CA LEU A 62 -6.86 -20.29 -14.82
C LEU A 62 -8.04 -19.83 -15.69
N PHE A 63 -8.21 -20.41 -16.88
CA PHE A 63 -9.35 -20.11 -17.76
C PHE A 63 -10.70 -20.49 -17.13
N VAL A 64 -10.74 -21.53 -16.28
CA VAL A 64 -11.94 -21.94 -15.54
C VAL A 64 -12.27 -20.97 -14.40
N ALA A 65 -11.27 -20.46 -13.70
CA ALA A 65 -11.43 -19.43 -12.67
C ALA A 65 -11.95 -18.12 -13.28
N GLU A 66 -11.35 -17.69 -14.39
CA GLU A 66 -11.77 -16.48 -15.13
C GLU A 66 -13.19 -16.63 -15.70
N ALA A 67 -13.50 -17.78 -16.32
CA ALA A 67 -14.84 -18.06 -16.85
C ALA A 67 -15.91 -18.20 -15.74
N ARG A 68 -15.53 -18.60 -14.52
CA ARG A 68 -16.41 -18.58 -13.34
C ARG A 68 -16.69 -17.15 -12.89
N ALA A 69 -15.66 -16.31 -12.80
CA ALA A 69 -15.78 -14.92 -12.38
C ALA A 69 -16.71 -14.11 -13.31
N HIS A 70 -16.67 -14.35 -14.63
CA HIS A 70 -17.37 -13.51 -15.61
C HIS A 70 -18.66 -14.11 -16.19
N GLY A 71 -18.85 -15.43 -16.12
CA GLY A 71 -19.98 -16.12 -16.77
C GLY A 71 -20.68 -17.17 -15.91
N GLY A 72 -20.29 -17.28 -14.64
CA GLY A 72 -20.81 -18.26 -13.69
C GLY A 72 -20.44 -19.71 -14.01
N GLN A 73 -20.86 -20.63 -13.15
CA GLN A 73 -20.44 -22.05 -13.18
C GLN A 73 -20.79 -22.78 -14.49
N ARG A 74 -21.88 -22.39 -15.17
CA ARG A 74 -22.30 -22.99 -16.44
C ARG A 74 -21.39 -22.62 -17.62
N SER A 75 -20.83 -21.40 -17.63
CA SER A 75 -19.86 -20.96 -18.64
C SER A 75 -18.55 -21.73 -18.48
N ALA A 76 -18.06 -21.82 -17.25
CA ALA A 76 -16.87 -22.58 -16.90
C ALA A 76 -16.98 -24.06 -17.36
N LEU A 77 -18.07 -24.75 -17.01
CA LEU A 77 -18.32 -26.14 -17.42
C LEU A 77 -18.31 -26.33 -18.95
N ARG A 78 -18.93 -25.42 -19.70
CA ARG A 78 -18.96 -25.49 -21.18
C ARG A 78 -17.57 -25.33 -21.80
N ARG A 79 -16.77 -24.40 -21.27
CA ARG A 79 -15.42 -24.13 -21.76
C ARG A 79 -14.46 -25.27 -21.43
N THR A 80 -14.51 -25.81 -20.21
CA THR A 80 -13.76 -27.02 -19.84
C THR A 80 -14.13 -28.20 -20.74
N ALA A 81 -15.42 -28.39 -21.01
CA ALA A 81 -15.88 -29.45 -21.92
C ALA A 81 -15.37 -29.26 -23.35
N ALA A 82 -15.31 -28.03 -23.87
CA ALA A 82 -14.79 -27.74 -25.20
C ALA A 82 -13.27 -27.98 -25.31
N VAL A 83 -12.50 -27.60 -24.29
CA VAL A 83 -11.06 -27.89 -24.20
C VAL A 83 -10.81 -29.40 -24.18
N ALA A 84 -11.52 -30.13 -23.30
CA ALA A 84 -11.38 -31.59 -23.20
C ALA A 84 -11.78 -32.30 -24.51
N LEU A 85 -12.87 -31.84 -25.14
CA LEU A 85 -13.33 -32.37 -26.43
C LEU A 85 -12.29 -32.11 -27.53
N ALA A 86 -11.66 -30.94 -27.57
CA ALA A 86 -10.63 -30.63 -28.56
C ALA A 86 -9.42 -31.57 -28.41
N THR A 87 -8.94 -31.83 -27.20
CA THR A 87 -7.85 -32.80 -26.98
C THR A 87 -8.23 -34.20 -27.43
N VAL A 88 -9.46 -34.67 -27.12
CA VAL A 88 -9.94 -36.00 -27.53
C VAL A 88 -10.11 -36.11 -29.05
N VAL A 89 -10.68 -35.08 -29.68
CA VAL A 89 -10.85 -35.01 -31.13
C VAL A 89 -9.49 -34.98 -31.83
N GLY A 90 -8.53 -34.21 -31.31
CA GLY A 90 -7.17 -34.18 -31.82
C GLY A 90 -6.52 -35.55 -31.75
N PHE A 91 -6.63 -36.23 -30.60
CA PHE A 91 -6.11 -37.59 -30.42
C PHE A 91 -6.72 -38.58 -31.41
N ALA A 92 -8.03 -38.53 -31.63
CA ALA A 92 -8.72 -39.42 -32.57
C ALA A 92 -8.40 -39.12 -34.05
N LEU A 93 -8.07 -37.87 -34.39
CA LEU A 93 -7.72 -37.45 -35.75
C LEU A 93 -6.25 -37.70 -36.12
N ALA A 94 -5.42 -38.11 -35.15
CA ALA A 94 -3.99 -38.28 -35.33
C ALA A 94 -3.64 -39.24 -36.48
N ASP A 95 -4.29 -40.40 -36.54
CA ASP A 95 -4.08 -41.41 -37.59
C ASP A 95 -4.41 -40.88 -39.00
N ALA A 96 -5.39 -39.97 -39.11
CA ALA A 96 -5.81 -39.40 -40.40
C ALA A 96 -4.86 -38.29 -40.90
N MET A 97 -4.16 -37.60 -40.01
CA MET A 97 -3.27 -36.46 -40.32
C MET A 97 -1.78 -36.84 -40.40
N GLN A 98 -1.45 -38.06 -40.02
CA GLN A 98 -0.10 -38.64 -39.88
C GLN A 98 0.78 -38.55 -41.14
N ALA A 99 0.19 -38.41 -42.34
CA ALA A 99 0.93 -38.35 -43.60
C ALA A 99 1.49 -36.95 -43.97
N ARG A 100 1.24 -35.90 -43.17
CA ARG A 100 1.53 -34.50 -43.59
C ARG A 100 2.27 -33.61 -42.58
N LEU A 101 2.50 -34.04 -41.34
CA LEU A 101 3.20 -33.23 -40.32
C LEU A 101 4.33 -34.02 -39.67
N HIS A 102 5.54 -33.47 -39.67
CA HIS A 102 6.67 -34.02 -38.93
C HIS A 102 6.48 -33.75 -37.43
N VAL A 103 6.40 -34.84 -36.63
CA VAL A 103 6.05 -34.84 -35.20
C VAL A 103 6.96 -33.93 -34.36
N GLU A 104 8.25 -33.85 -34.68
CA GLU A 104 9.22 -33.03 -33.94
C GLU A 104 8.96 -31.52 -34.06
N LEU A 105 8.57 -31.04 -35.25
CA LEU A 105 8.31 -29.62 -35.48
C LEU A 105 7.09 -29.12 -34.69
N HIS A 106 6.11 -30.00 -34.47
CA HIS A 106 4.86 -29.64 -33.80
C HIS A 106 5.05 -29.49 -32.29
N THR A 107 5.80 -30.40 -31.66
CA THR A 107 6.08 -30.37 -30.22
C THR A 107 6.88 -29.14 -29.80
N TRP A 108 7.87 -28.75 -30.60
CA TRP A 108 8.68 -27.55 -30.33
C TRP A 108 7.94 -26.24 -30.61
N LEU A 109 7.10 -26.22 -31.66
CA LEU A 109 6.25 -25.06 -31.95
C LEU A 109 5.21 -24.84 -30.84
N ALA A 110 4.62 -25.92 -30.31
CA ALA A 110 3.67 -25.86 -29.20
C ALA A 110 4.34 -25.34 -27.91
N ALA A 111 5.54 -25.83 -27.57
CA ALA A 111 6.29 -25.35 -26.41
C ALA A 111 6.69 -23.87 -26.53
N GLY A 112 7.07 -23.42 -27.74
CA GLY A 112 7.38 -22.01 -28.03
C GLY A 112 6.16 -21.09 -27.89
N ILE A 113 4.99 -21.53 -28.38
CA ILE A 113 3.72 -20.79 -28.25
C ILE A 113 3.28 -20.73 -26.78
N ALA A 114 3.43 -21.82 -26.01
CA ALA A 114 3.08 -21.87 -24.59
C ALA A 114 3.97 -20.96 -23.73
N GLY A 115 5.29 -21.01 -23.93
CA GLY A 115 6.22 -20.10 -23.23
C GLY A 115 5.97 -18.62 -23.57
N PHE A 116 5.53 -18.35 -24.80
CA PHE A 116 5.17 -17.01 -25.24
C PHE A 116 3.84 -16.52 -24.61
N LEU A 117 2.82 -17.38 -24.51
CA LEU A 117 1.53 -17.05 -23.89
C LEU A 117 1.62 -16.86 -22.37
N VAL A 118 2.51 -17.59 -21.69
CA VAL A 118 2.76 -17.43 -20.26
C VAL A 118 3.28 -16.01 -19.94
N HIS A 119 4.14 -15.44 -20.79
CA HIS A 119 4.61 -14.05 -20.62
C HIS A 119 3.48 -13.01 -20.71
N VAL A 120 2.49 -13.22 -21.58
CA VAL A 120 1.32 -12.33 -21.74
C VAL A 120 0.39 -12.41 -20.53
N ILE A 121 0.26 -13.59 -19.91
CA ILE A 121 -0.61 -13.80 -18.74
C ILE A 121 0.01 -13.21 -17.45
N PHE A 122 1.34 -13.26 -17.30
CA PHE A 122 2.03 -12.73 -16.12
C PHE A 122 2.42 -11.25 -16.20
N HIS A 123 2.22 -10.59 -17.35
CA HIS A 123 2.41 -9.15 -17.44
C HIS A 123 1.18 -8.44 -16.84
N HIS A 124 1.16 -8.27 -15.52
CA HIS A 124 0.33 -7.27 -14.85
C HIS A 124 1.07 -5.94 -14.79
N ASP A 125 0.32 -4.85 -14.78
CA ASP A 125 0.82 -3.48 -14.75
C ASP A 125 1.85 -3.27 -13.63
N HIS A 126 3.09 -3.05 -14.03
CA HIS A 126 4.03 -2.33 -13.18
C HIS A 126 3.70 -0.85 -13.35
N ASP A 127 2.90 -0.35 -12.42
CA ASP A 127 2.67 1.07 -12.15
C ASP A 127 3.90 1.89 -12.54
N HIS A 128 3.75 2.71 -13.58
CA HIS A 128 4.78 3.63 -14.02
C HIS A 128 4.86 4.83 -13.07
N ARG A 129 5.25 4.58 -11.82
CA ARG A 129 5.86 5.58 -10.93
C ARG A 129 7.38 5.39 -11.00
N PRO A 130 8.18 6.43 -11.29
CA PRO A 130 9.63 6.29 -11.37
C PRO A 130 10.23 6.19 -9.97
N THR A 131 10.09 5.05 -9.30
CA THR A 131 10.84 4.72 -8.09
C THR A 131 12.21 4.17 -8.48
N ARG A 132 13.27 4.78 -7.96
CA ARG A 132 14.67 4.43 -8.24
C ARG A 132 14.98 2.97 -7.90
N ARG A 133 15.66 2.29 -8.85
CA ARG A 133 16.65 1.20 -8.69
C ARG A 133 16.35 0.19 -7.55
N GLY A 134 15.35 -0.64 -7.76
CA GLY A 134 15.30 -1.99 -7.19
C GLY A 134 15.59 -3.01 -8.30
N TRP A 135 16.34 -4.06 -8.00
CA TRP A 135 16.40 -5.26 -8.86
C TRP A 135 14.97 -5.73 -9.20
N LEU A 136 14.80 -6.38 -10.36
CA LEU A 136 13.57 -7.08 -10.79
C LEU A 136 12.86 -7.74 -9.58
N GLY A 137 11.54 -7.61 -9.47
CA GLY A 137 10.78 -8.17 -8.35
C GLY A 137 11.02 -9.68 -8.18
N PRO A 138 10.91 -10.25 -6.96
CA PRO A 138 11.17 -11.67 -6.72
C PRO A 138 10.33 -12.58 -7.63
N LEU A 139 9.09 -12.18 -7.94
CA LEU A 139 8.18 -12.92 -8.79
C LEU A 139 8.52 -12.82 -10.30
N ASP A 140 9.06 -11.69 -10.76
CA ASP A 140 9.56 -11.55 -12.14
C ASP A 140 10.85 -12.34 -12.35
N ILE A 141 11.74 -12.31 -11.35
CA ILE A 141 12.94 -13.15 -11.31
C ILE A 141 12.54 -14.61 -11.25
N VAL A 142 11.54 -14.99 -10.46
CA VAL A 142 11.04 -16.36 -10.36
C VAL A 142 10.32 -16.79 -11.64
N GLY A 143 9.52 -15.93 -12.27
CA GLY A 143 8.84 -16.19 -13.54
C GLY A 143 9.81 -16.34 -14.71
N ALA A 144 10.81 -15.45 -14.81
CA ALA A 144 11.90 -15.58 -15.78
C ALA A 144 12.79 -16.78 -15.45
N ALA A 145 13.09 -17.03 -14.18
CA ALA A 145 13.86 -18.20 -13.75
C ALA A 145 13.11 -19.49 -14.02
N ILE A 146 11.78 -19.55 -13.88
CA ILE A 146 10.94 -20.71 -14.21
C ILE A 146 10.86 -20.86 -15.74
N GLY A 147 10.64 -19.77 -16.48
CA GLY A 147 10.61 -19.77 -17.95
C GLY A 147 11.94 -20.21 -18.58
N VAL A 148 13.06 -20.02 -17.87
CA VAL A 148 14.39 -20.52 -18.24
C VAL A 148 14.67 -21.91 -17.65
N ALA A 149 14.30 -22.16 -16.39
CA ALA A 149 14.60 -23.39 -15.67
C ALA A 149 13.73 -24.57 -16.10
N LEU A 150 12.46 -24.39 -16.48
CA LEU A 150 11.60 -25.49 -16.93
C LEU A 150 12.10 -26.08 -18.25
N PRO A 151 12.43 -25.28 -19.29
CA PRO A 151 13.05 -25.80 -20.51
C PRO A 151 14.43 -26.40 -20.25
N LEU A 152 15.25 -25.80 -19.37
CA LEU A 152 16.55 -26.35 -18.99
C LEU A 152 16.43 -27.66 -18.20
N TRP A 153 15.43 -27.79 -17.34
CA TRP A 153 15.13 -28.99 -16.55
C TRP A 153 14.57 -30.10 -17.44
N ALA A 154 13.61 -29.80 -18.32
CA ALA A 154 13.12 -30.73 -19.35
C ALA A 154 14.25 -31.17 -20.32
N ALA A 155 15.22 -30.29 -20.60
CA ALA A 155 16.44 -30.60 -21.35
C ALA A 155 17.52 -31.34 -20.53
N SER A 156 17.39 -31.39 -19.20
CA SER A 156 18.30 -32.08 -18.28
C SER A 156 17.94 -33.54 -18.03
N SER A 157 16.67 -33.92 -18.24
CA SER A 157 16.15 -35.27 -18.00
C SER A 157 16.31 -36.25 -19.18
N GLY A 158 16.96 -35.85 -20.27
CA GLY A 158 17.18 -36.68 -21.48
C GLY A 158 18.64 -37.10 -21.69
N SER A 159 18.88 -38.41 -21.83
CA SER A 159 20.20 -39.02 -22.06
C SER A 159 20.91 -38.51 -23.33
N GLY A 160 22.19 -38.09 -23.20
CA GLY A 160 23.20 -37.97 -24.26
C GLY A 160 23.05 -36.85 -25.31
N HIS A 161 21.87 -36.66 -25.90
CA HIS A 161 21.64 -35.64 -26.94
C HIS A 161 21.41 -34.23 -26.37
N GLY A 162 20.89 -34.13 -25.14
CA GLY A 162 20.61 -32.83 -24.49
C GLY A 162 21.85 -32.01 -24.17
N GLU A 163 22.99 -32.66 -23.90
CA GLU A 163 24.26 -31.99 -23.57
C GLU A 163 24.89 -31.30 -24.79
N ALA A 164 24.81 -31.94 -25.96
CA ALA A 164 25.30 -31.38 -27.22
C ALA A 164 24.44 -30.21 -27.73
N VAL A 165 23.11 -30.31 -27.61
CA VAL A 165 22.19 -29.22 -27.95
C VAL A 165 22.37 -28.04 -26.98
N ARG A 166 22.58 -28.29 -25.68
CA ARG A 166 22.88 -27.25 -24.69
C ARG A 166 24.17 -26.48 -25.00
N ALA A 167 25.25 -27.19 -25.34
CA ALA A 167 26.49 -26.56 -25.77
C ALA A 167 26.28 -25.74 -27.05
N ALA A 168 25.57 -26.29 -28.04
CA ALA A 168 25.31 -25.61 -29.30
C ALA A 168 24.44 -24.34 -29.14
N VAL A 169 23.41 -24.36 -28.28
CA VAL A 169 22.58 -23.17 -27.99
C VAL A 169 23.39 -22.14 -27.22
N GLY A 170 24.20 -22.56 -26.26
CA GLY A 170 25.10 -21.67 -25.52
C GLY A 170 26.12 -20.99 -26.44
N ASP A 171 26.75 -21.74 -27.33
CA ASP A 171 27.71 -21.23 -28.31
C ASP A 171 27.03 -20.26 -29.29
N ALA A 172 25.86 -20.63 -29.83
CA ALA A 172 25.06 -19.77 -30.71
C ALA A 172 24.60 -18.49 -30.01
N PHE A 173 24.21 -18.57 -28.74
CA PHE A 173 23.84 -17.40 -27.95
C PHE A 173 25.01 -16.44 -27.74
N VAL A 174 26.18 -16.96 -27.35
CA VAL A 174 27.40 -16.15 -27.16
C VAL A 174 27.84 -15.53 -28.48
N GLU A 175 27.77 -16.27 -29.59
CA GLU A 175 28.07 -15.75 -30.93
C GLU A 175 27.12 -14.60 -31.30
N LEU A 176 25.81 -14.82 -31.22
CA LEU A 176 24.81 -13.79 -31.51
C LEU A 176 24.93 -12.57 -30.59
N LEU A 177 25.27 -12.77 -29.31
CA LEU A 177 25.49 -11.69 -28.34
C LEU A 177 26.73 -10.86 -28.71
N LEU A 178 27.86 -11.51 -29.00
CA LEU A 178 29.10 -10.84 -29.40
C LEU A 178 28.96 -10.12 -30.75
N GLU A 179 28.12 -10.63 -31.66
CA GLU A 179 27.81 -9.96 -32.92
C GLU A 179 26.85 -8.78 -32.75
N THR A 180 25.88 -8.88 -31.82
CA THR A 180 24.85 -7.86 -31.58
C THR A 180 25.38 -6.69 -30.76
N ALA A 181 26.15 -6.96 -29.70
CA ALA A 181 26.54 -5.96 -28.71
C ALA A 181 27.26 -4.73 -29.30
N PRO A 182 28.26 -4.84 -30.20
CA PRO A 182 28.98 -3.65 -30.70
C PRO A 182 28.09 -2.68 -31.47
N MET A 183 27.19 -3.21 -32.32
CA MET A 183 26.30 -2.41 -33.16
C MET A 183 25.12 -1.86 -32.37
N LEU A 184 24.59 -2.64 -31.42
CA LEU A 184 23.56 -2.17 -30.49
C LEU A 184 24.08 -1.02 -29.63
N LEU A 185 25.25 -1.17 -29.00
CA LEU A 185 25.84 -0.13 -28.15
C LEU A 185 26.16 1.15 -28.96
N LEU A 186 26.66 1.00 -30.19
CA LEU A 186 26.88 2.14 -31.09
C LEU A 186 25.57 2.87 -31.43
N GLY A 187 24.50 2.11 -31.73
CA GLY A 187 23.17 2.65 -32.01
C GLY A 187 22.57 3.38 -30.82
N LEU A 188 22.63 2.79 -29.62
CA LEU A 188 22.15 3.41 -28.38
C LEU A 188 22.97 4.66 -28.02
N ALA A 189 24.29 4.66 -28.21
CA ALA A 189 25.13 5.83 -28.00
C ALA A 189 24.78 6.97 -28.98
N LEU A 190 24.50 6.64 -30.24
CA LEU A 190 24.03 7.61 -31.23
C LEU A 190 22.64 8.15 -30.87
N GLY A 191 21.71 7.29 -30.43
CA GLY A 191 20.39 7.69 -29.92
C GLY A 191 20.49 8.66 -28.74
N ALA A 192 21.30 8.32 -27.72
CA ALA A 192 21.56 9.19 -26.57
C ALA A 192 22.16 10.55 -26.96
N ALA A 193 23.05 10.58 -27.96
CA ALA A 193 23.60 11.83 -28.48
C ALA A 193 22.56 12.66 -29.25
N LEU A 194 21.69 12.02 -30.03
CA LEU A 194 20.61 12.69 -30.77
C LEU A 194 19.51 13.23 -29.85
N GLN A 195 19.28 12.62 -28.67
CA GLN A 195 18.35 13.15 -27.67
C GLN A 195 18.73 14.56 -27.16
N LEU A 196 20.02 14.92 -27.17
CA LEU A 196 20.45 16.29 -26.87
C LEU A 196 19.85 17.33 -27.84
N LEU A 197 19.57 16.93 -29.09
CA LEU A 197 18.95 17.81 -30.08
C LEU A 197 17.42 17.92 -29.86
N GLY A 198 16.78 16.83 -29.39
CA GLY A 198 15.35 16.78 -29.08
C GLY A 198 14.92 17.74 -27.95
N SER A 199 15.75 17.85 -26.90
CA SER A 199 15.52 18.76 -25.76
C SER A 199 15.45 20.26 -26.13
N ARG A 200 15.81 20.63 -27.37
CA ARG A 200 15.84 22.02 -27.86
C ARG A 200 14.71 22.34 -28.84
N ILE A 201 13.78 21.41 -29.09
CA ILE A 201 12.68 21.63 -30.05
C ILE A 201 11.60 22.53 -29.39
N PRO A 202 11.29 23.71 -29.96
CA PRO A 202 10.33 24.63 -29.35
C PRO A 202 8.89 24.11 -29.51
N ALA A 203 8.02 24.40 -28.54
CA ALA A 203 6.62 23.95 -28.52
C ALA A 203 5.77 24.34 -29.76
N ARG A 204 6.21 25.36 -30.52
CA ARG A 204 5.60 25.73 -31.81
C ARG A 204 5.81 24.69 -32.92
N TYR A 205 6.84 23.84 -32.80
CA TYR A 205 7.14 22.80 -33.80
C TYR A 205 6.05 21.73 -33.85
N TYR A 206 5.48 21.38 -32.70
CA TYR A 206 4.45 20.35 -32.57
C TYR A 206 3.07 20.83 -33.05
N ARG A 207 2.88 22.15 -33.24
CA ARG A 207 1.58 22.77 -33.54
C ARG A 207 1.41 23.12 -35.03
N GLY A 208 0.17 22.98 -35.51
CA GLY A 208 -0.27 23.42 -36.83
C GLY A 208 0.31 22.64 -38.02
N GLY A 209 -0.13 23.00 -39.23
CA GLY A 209 0.23 22.32 -40.49
C GLY A 209 -0.76 21.22 -40.89
N GLY A 210 -0.75 20.84 -42.16
CA GLY A 210 -1.58 19.74 -42.67
C GLY A 210 -1.10 18.37 -42.20
N SER A 211 -1.92 17.32 -42.35
CA SER A 211 -1.61 15.96 -41.87
C SER A 211 -0.28 15.41 -42.37
N LEU A 212 0.11 15.73 -43.62
CA LEU A 212 1.42 15.35 -44.17
C LEU A 212 2.58 16.04 -43.42
N THR A 213 2.46 17.34 -43.15
CA THR A 213 3.48 18.09 -42.41
C THR A 213 3.58 17.61 -40.97
N GLN A 214 2.44 17.30 -40.35
CA GLN A 214 2.40 16.74 -38.99
C GLN A 214 3.07 15.35 -38.94
N ALA A 215 2.76 14.47 -39.89
CA ALA A 215 3.37 13.14 -39.96
C ALA A 215 4.91 13.21 -40.15
N LEU A 216 5.39 14.07 -41.04
CA LEU A 216 6.83 14.27 -41.25
C LEU A 216 7.54 14.80 -39.99
N ARG A 217 6.89 15.67 -39.21
CA ARG A 217 7.41 16.16 -37.93
C ARG A 217 7.42 15.07 -36.87
N GLY A 218 6.39 14.23 -36.81
CA GLY A 218 6.32 13.08 -35.90
C GLY A 218 7.44 12.08 -36.17
N ILE A 219 7.67 11.74 -37.45
CA ILE A 219 8.79 10.90 -37.89
C ILE A 219 10.13 11.53 -37.49
N ALA A 220 10.33 12.82 -37.74
CA ALA A 220 11.59 13.49 -37.42
C ALA A 220 11.91 13.52 -35.93
N VAL A 221 10.88 13.54 -35.07
CA VAL A 221 11.02 13.51 -33.61
C VAL A 221 11.20 12.08 -33.09
N GLY A 222 10.50 11.10 -33.67
CA GLY A 222 10.52 9.71 -33.24
C GLY A 222 11.71 8.91 -33.74
N ALA A 223 12.11 9.06 -35.00
CA ALA A 223 13.16 8.24 -35.62
C ALA A 223 14.52 8.23 -34.87
N PRO A 224 14.97 9.32 -34.22
CA PRO A 224 16.19 9.31 -33.43
C PRO A 224 16.09 8.59 -32.08
N LEU A 225 14.88 8.21 -31.64
CA LEU A 225 14.62 7.72 -30.29
C LEU A 225 14.57 6.18 -30.29
N PRO A 226 15.52 5.50 -29.63
CA PRO A 226 15.55 4.04 -29.57
C PRO A 226 14.60 3.53 -28.47
N LEU A 227 13.31 3.85 -28.57
CA LEU A 227 12.31 3.42 -27.58
C LEU A 227 11.52 2.22 -28.09
N CYS A 228 11.23 1.29 -27.19
CA CYS A 228 10.33 0.17 -27.45
C CYS A 228 8.87 0.66 -27.50
N ALA A 229 7.97 -0.17 -28.03
CA ALA A 229 6.53 0.14 -28.13
C ALA A 229 5.89 0.51 -26.77
N CYS A 230 6.38 -0.05 -25.66
CA CYS A 230 5.91 0.27 -24.30
C CYS A 230 6.41 1.64 -23.80
N GLY A 231 7.64 2.04 -24.15
CA GLY A 231 8.23 3.29 -23.70
C GLY A 231 7.82 4.54 -24.50
N VAL A 232 7.19 4.38 -25.67
CA VAL A 232 6.82 5.50 -26.54
C VAL A 232 5.48 6.14 -26.17
N LEU A 233 4.59 5.45 -25.44
CA LEU A 233 3.23 5.92 -25.16
C LEU A 233 3.17 7.10 -24.20
N PRO A 234 3.86 7.10 -23.04
CA PRO A 234 3.86 8.25 -22.15
C PRO A 234 4.40 9.51 -22.84
N LEU A 235 5.35 9.31 -23.75
CA LEU A 235 5.95 10.37 -24.55
C LEU A 235 5.00 10.89 -25.63
N ALA A 236 4.23 10.00 -26.25
CA ALA A 236 3.18 10.35 -27.21
C ALA A 236 2.04 11.13 -26.55
N GLU A 237 1.65 10.78 -25.33
CA GLU A 237 0.68 11.53 -24.53
C GLU A 237 1.21 12.92 -24.16
N THR A 238 2.49 13.02 -23.78
CA THR A 238 3.12 14.32 -23.53
C THR A 238 3.12 15.21 -24.79
N LEU A 239 3.33 14.63 -25.98
CA LEU A 239 3.21 15.36 -27.25
C LEU A 239 1.77 15.82 -27.50
N ARG A 240 0.77 14.97 -27.23
CA ARG A 240 -0.65 15.31 -27.34
C ARG A 240 -1.03 16.46 -26.40
N ARG A 241 -0.61 16.41 -25.12
CA ARG A 241 -0.79 17.50 -24.13
C ARG A 241 -0.14 18.82 -24.55
N ARG A 242 0.95 18.76 -25.32
CA ARG A 242 1.60 19.94 -25.93
C ARG A 242 0.92 20.46 -27.20
N GLY A 243 -0.26 19.92 -27.53
CA GLY A 243 -1.05 20.31 -28.69
C GLY A 243 -0.53 19.74 -30.00
N ALA A 244 0.17 18.60 -29.97
CA ALA A 244 0.51 17.87 -31.19
C ALA A 244 -0.75 17.34 -31.88
N GLY A 245 -0.82 17.53 -33.20
CA GLY A 245 -1.93 17.01 -33.99
C GLY A 245 -1.91 15.47 -34.10
N PRO A 246 -3.05 14.83 -34.41
CA PRO A 246 -3.19 13.37 -34.41
C PRO A 246 -2.24 12.67 -35.40
N ALA A 247 -1.96 13.27 -36.57
CA ALA A 247 -0.98 12.73 -37.51
C ALA A 247 0.45 12.76 -36.97
N LEU A 248 0.80 13.75 -36.14
CA LEU A 248 2.13 13.83 -35.54
C LEU A 248 2.30 12.72 -34.51
N VAL A 249 1.33 12.58 -33.61
CA VAL A 249 1.35 11.57 -32.54
C VAL A 249 1.39 10.17 -33.13
N MET A 250 0.55 9.86 -34.12
CA MET A 250 0.55 8.55 -34.77
C MET A 250 1.85 8.26 -35.53
N ALA A 251 2.38 9.25 -36.26
CA ALA A 251 3.64 9.08 -36.97
C ALA A 251 4.82 8.87 -36.00
N PHE A 252 4.78 9.54 -34.84
CA PHE A 252 5.75 9.38 -33.77
C PHE A 252 5.70 7.98 -33.13
N LEU A 253 4.51 7.47 -32.81
CA LEU A 253 4.30 6.14 -32.23
C LEU A 253 4.86 5.03 -33.14
N ILE A 254 4.69 5.16 -34.46
CA ILE A 254 5.16 4.16 -35.44
C ILE A 254 6.66 4.34 -35.72
N ALA A 255 7.13 5.58 -35.90
CA ALA A 255 8.50 5.86 -36.30
C ALA A 255 9.53 5.49 -35.23
N THR A 256 9.20 5.70 -33.96
CA THR A 256 10.12 5.55 -32.83
C THR A 256 10.69 4.13 -32.71
N PRO A 257 9.87 3.07 -32.62
CA PRO A 257 10.39 1.71 -32.52
C PRO A 257 10.91 1.13 -33.84
N GLU A 258 10.68 1.77 -34.99
CA GLU A 258 11.05 1.22 -36.32
C GLU A 258 12.29 1.84 -36.95
N LEU A 259 12.50 3.14 -36.74
CA LEU A 259 13.50 3.93 -37.47
C LEU A 259 14.74 4.23 -36.63
N GLY A 260 14.83 3.65 -35.44
CA GLY A 260 15.93 3.85 -34.51
C GLY A 260 17.31 3.53 -35.10
N PRO A 261 18.36 4.31 -34.76
CA PRO A 261 19.72 4.09 -35.26
C PRO A 261 20.28 2.70 -34.91
N GLU A 262 19.90 2.14 -33.77
CA GLU A 262 20.20 0.78 -33.30
C GLU A 262 19.54 -0.29 -34.17
N THR A 263 18.27 -0.11 -34.52
CA THR A 263 17.54 -1.02 -35.40
C THR A 263 18.14 -1.04 -36.80
N LEU A 264 18.56 0.13 -37.32
CA LEU A 264 19.27 0.24 -38.60
C LEU A 264 20.66 -0.42 -38.54
N ALA A 265 21.43 -0.16 -37.48
CA ALA A 265 22.75 -0.73 -37.26
C ALA A 265 22.71 -2.27 -37.24
N LEU A 266 21.75 -2.85 -36.53
CA LEU A 266 21.56 -4.31 -36.48
C LEU A 266 21.08 -4.87 -37.82
N SER A 267 20.17 -4.17 -38.51
CA SER A 267 19.70 -4.60 -39.84
C SER A 267 20.85 -4.66 -40.85
N VAL A 268 21.77 -3.68 -40.82
CA VAL A 268 22.97 -3.68 -41.66
C VAL A 268 23.88 -4.86 -41.32
N ARG A 269 24.08 -5.14 -40.01
CA ARG A 269 24.99 -6.20 -39.56
C ARG A 269 24.50 -7.61 -39.89
N PHE A 270 23.21 -7.87 -39.75
CA PHE A 270 22.64 -9.21 -39.85
C PHE A 270 21.97 -9.51 -41.20
N LEU A 271 21.37 -8.51 -41.85
CA LEU A 271 20.59 -8.69 -43.08
C LEU A 271 21.20 -7.96 -44.29
N GLY A 272 22.25 -7.16 -44.06
CA GLY A 272 22.98 -6.42 -45.08
C GLY A 272 22.32 -5.10 -45.49
N TRP A 273 23.11 -4.25 -46.15
CA TRP A 273 22.69 -2.92 -46.60
C TRP A 273 21.43 -2.88 -47.47
N PRO A 274 21.22 -3.79 -48.45
CA PRO A 274 20.01 -3.74 -49.28
C PRO A 274 18.73 -3.95 -48.46
N PHE A 275 18.74 -4.90 -47.52
CA PHE A 275 17.58 -5.17 -46.66
C PHE A 275 17.36 -4.04 -45.66
N ALA A 276 18.43 -3.51 -45.06
CA ALA A 276 18.34 -2.39 -44.13
C ALA A 276 17.70 -1.14 -44.77
N VAL A 277 18.08 -0.82 -46.02
CA VAL A 277 17.48 0.27 -46.79
C VAL A 277 16.01 0.00 -47.11
N LEU A 278 15.68 -1.24 -47.49
CA LEU A 278 14.30 -1.65 -47.74
C LEU A 278 13.43 -1.51 -46.49
N ARG A 279 13.92 -2.00 -45.35
CA ARG A 279 13.26 -1.89 -44.04
C ARG A 279 13.00 -0.42 -43.68
N LEU A 280 14.02 0.42 -43.80
CA LEU A 280 13.91 1.85 -43.52
C LEU A 280 12.88 2.54 -44.43
N ALA A 281 12.90 2.25 -45.74
CA ALA A 281 11.95 2.82 -46.69
C ALA A 281 10.52 2.33 -46.43
N ALA A 282 10.33 1.05 -46.08
CA ALA A 282 9.04 0.47 -45.76
C ALA A 282 8.45 1.07 -44.48
N ALA A 283 9.23 1.16 -43.41
CA ALA A 283 8.85 1.78 -42.14
C ALA A 283 8.46 3.27 -42.32
N LEU A 284 9.28 4.05 -43.04
CA LEU A 284 8.96 5.45 -43.38
C LEU A 284 7.65 5.57 -44.17
N GLY A 285 7.45 4.71 -45.16
CA GLY A 285 6.23 4.67 -45.97
C GLY A 285 5.00 4.31 -45.14
N LEU A 286 5.14 3.32 -44.25
CA LEU A 286 4.08 2.83 -43.37
C LEU A 286 3.67 3.91 -42.36
N ALA A 287 4.62 4.51 -41.65
CA ALA A 287 4.39 5.59 -40.70
C ALA A 287 3.68 6.78 -41.36
N LEU A 288 4.11 7.18 -42.56
CA LEU A 288 3.50 8.27 -43.30
C LEU A 288 2.08 7.94 -43.77
N ALA A 289 1.88 6.76 -44.34
CA ALA A 289 0.60 6.32 -44.87
C ALA A 289 -0.44 6.17 -43.75
N ILE A 290 -0.10 5.48 -42.66
CA ILE A 290 -1.00 5.26 -41.52
C ILE A 290 -1.31 6.59 -40.83
N ALA A 291 -0.32 7.43 -40.56
CA ALA A 291 -0.57 8.71 -39.87
C ALA A 291 -1.46 9.67 -40.68
N VAL A 292 -1.24 9.77 -42.00
CA VAL A 292 -2.05 10.61 -42.87
C VAL A 292 -3.46 10.03 -43.04
N LEU A 293 -3.59 8.71 -43.16
CA LEU A 293 -4.88 8.04 -43.23
C LEU A 293 -5.67 8.21 -41.92
N PHE A 294 -5.03 7.97 -40.78
CA PHE A 294 -5.62 8.14 -39.46
C PHE A 294 -6.16 9.56 -39.26
N ALA A 295 -5.35 10.58 -39.56
CA ALA A 295 -5.78 11.97 -39.45
C ALA A 295 -6.88 12.40 -40.45
N ARG A 296 -7.15 11.59 -41.49
CA ARG A 296 -8.29 11.80 -42.41
C ARG A 296 -9.55 11.08 -41.96
N LEU A 297 -9.41 9.94 -41.30
CA LEU A 297 -10.54 9.13 -40.84
C LEU A 297 -11.07 9.59 -39.48
N VAL A 298 -10.18 10.09 -38.62
CA VAL A 298 -10.54 10.57 -37.28
C VAL A 298 -10.78 12.09 -37.33
N HIS A 299 -12.03 12.49 -37.13
CA HIS A 299 -12.36 13.89 -36.82
C HIS A 299 -11.96 14.14 -35.37
N ALA A 300 -10.68 14.40 -35.13
CA ALA A 300 -10.19 14.73 -33.79
C ALA A 300 -10.74 16.10 -33.37
N ASP A 301 -11.24 16.20 -32.14
CA ASP A 301 -11.60 17.47 -31.53
C ASP A 301 -10.41 18.45 -31.58
N PRO A 302 -10.67 19.77 -31.69
CA PRO A 302 -9.62 20.77 -31.67
C PRO A 302 -8.77 20.58 -30.41
N SER A 303 -7.44 20.56 -30.61
CA SER A 303 -6.45 20.28 -29.57
C SER A 303 -6.77 21.07 -28.28
N PRO A 304 -6.75 20.44 -27.10
CA PRO A 304 -7.04 21.10 -25.84
C PRO A 304 -6.16 22.35 -25.67
N ARG A 305 -6.73 23.41 -25.08
CA ARG A 305 -5.96 24.62 -24.73
C ARG A 305 -4.88 24.21 -23.72
N PRO A 306 -3.65 24.75 -23.85
CA PRO A 306 -2.58 24.39 -22.93
C PRO A 306 -2.98 24.78 -21.51
N ALA A 307 -2.86 23.83 -20.57
CA ALA A 307 -2.93 24.11 -19.14
C ALA A 307 -1.90 25.19 -18.76
N SER A 308 -2.22 26.00 -17.76
CA SER A 308 -1.38 27.10 -17.24
C SER A 308 -0.14 26.64 -16.46
N GLU A 309 0.12 25.33 -16.41
CA GLU A 309 1.27 24.77 -15.71
C GLU A 309 2.59 24.97 -16.47
N PRO A 310 3.73 25.14 -15.77
CA PRO A 310 5.04 25.07 -16.41
C PRO A 310 5.24 23.65 -16.92
N ALA A 311 5.05 23.47 -18.23
CA ALA A 311 5.17 22.19 -18.89
C ALA A 311 6.47 21.47 -18.47
N GLN A 312 6.34 20.36 -17.74
CA GLN A 312 7.43 19.42 -17.50
C GLN A 312 8.10 19.13 -18.85
N ALA A 313 9.43 19.12 -18.86
CA ALA A 313 10.19 18.79 -20.06
C ALA A 313 9.75 17.39 -20.56
N LEU A 314 9.60 17.19 -21.88
CA LEU A 314 9.28 15.86 -22.48
C LEU A 314 10.33 14.80 -22.06
N TRP A 315 11.45 15.26 -21.51
CA TRP A 315 12.57 14.52 -20.97
C TRP A 315 12.77 15.02 -19.54
N PRO A 316 12.55 14.21 -18.50
CA PRO A 316 12.83 14.60 -17.13
C PRO A 316 14.30 15.04 -17.03
N ASP A 317 14.57 16.30 -16.63
CA ASP A 317 15.96 16.71 -16.36
C ASP A 317 16.35 16.16 -14.98
N THR A 318 16.55 14.84 -14.90
CA THR A 318 16.99 14.17 -13.66
C THR A 318 18.44 14.50 -13.31
N THR A 319 19.16 15.22 -14.17
CA THR A 319 20.57 15.55 -13.96
C THR A 319 20.87 17.04 -14.18
N SER A 320 21.21 17.74 -13.09
CA SER A 320 21.78 19.11 -13.11
C SER A 320 23.14 19.24 -13.82
N ARG A 321 23.58 18.19 -14.54
CA ARG A 321 24.92 18.03 -15.10
C ARG A 321 24.99 18.54 -16.55
N ARG A 322 26.13 19.16 -16.90
CA ARG A 322 26.40 19.72 -18.24
C ARG A 322 27.27 18.78 -19.09
N GLY A 323 27.03 18.74 -20.41
CA GLY A 323 27.93 18.10 -21.38
C GLY A 323 27.83 16.56 -21.42
N LEU A 324 28.97 15.88 -21.45
CA LEU A 324 29.10 14.41 -21.60
C LEU A 324 28.34 13.61 -20.52
N ALA A 325 28.24 14.14 -19.30
CA ALA A 325 27.52 13.48 -18.21
C ALA A 325 26.01 13.35 -18.46
N ARG A 326 25.42 14.25 -19.27
CA ARG A 326 24.01 14.19 -19.67
C ARG A 326 23.78 13.13 -20.75
N VAL A 327 24.72 13.00 -21.70
CA VAL A 327 24.69 11.93 -22.71
C VAL A 327 24.81 10.56 -22.06
N TYR A 328 25.68 10.43 -21.06
CA TYR A 328 25.83 9.19 -20.30
C TYR A 328 24.54 8.83 -19.54
N GLY A 329 23.84 9.80 -18.96
CA GLY A 329 22.54 9.57 -18.30
C GLY A 329 21.48 9.00 -19.26
N TYR A 330 21.32 9.61 -20.44
CA TYR A 330 20.41 9.08 -21.46
C TYR A 330 20.83 7.70 -21.98
N PHE A 331 22.14 7.45 -22.10
CA PHE A 331 22.65 6.14 -22.50
C PHE A 331 22.34 5.05 -21.45
N ASP A 332 22.54 5.33 -20.16
CA ASP A 332 22.22 4.40 -19.06
C ASP A 332 20.74 4.00 -19.06
N GLU A 333 19.86 4.98 -19.20
CA GLU A 333 18.41 4.78 -19.26
C GLU A 333 17.98 3.95 -20.47
N LEU A 334 18.50 4.27 -21.67
CA LEU A 334 18.22 3.52 -22.89
C LEU A 334 18.70 2.07 -22.81
N VAL A 335 19.86 1.83 -22.20
CA VAL A 335 20.39 0.48 -21.99
C VAL A 335 19.51 -0.30 -21.01
N LEU A 336 19.11 0.29 -19.88
CA LEU A 336 18.24 -0.35 -18.90
C LEU A 336 16.89 -0.77 -19.52
N HIS A 337 16.31 0.06 -20.39
CA HIS A 337 15.06 -0.28 -21.07
C HIS A 337 15.22 -1.32 -22.18
N THR A 338 16.35 -1.35 -22.88
CA THR A 338 16.52 -2.19 -24.09
C THR A 338 17.19 -3.55 -23.81
N ALA A 339 18.05 -3.63 -22.79
CA ALA A 339 18.89 -4.79 -22.53
C ALA A 339 18.13 -6.07 -22.16
N PRO A 340 17.10 -6.06 -21.27
CA PRO A 340 16.39 -7.28 -20.90
C PRO A 340 15.71 -7.95 -22.10
N TRP A 341 15.01 -7.16 -22.93
CA TRP A 341 14.30 -7.66 -24.10
C TRP A 341 15.24 -8.13 -25.22
N THR A 342 16.38 -7.45 -25.38
CA THR A 342 17.44 -7.89 -26.31
C THR A 342 17.97 -9.25 -25.90
N PHE A 343 18.17 -9.50 -24.61
CA PHE A 343 18.63 -10.80 -24.10
C PHE A 343 17.64 -11.92 -24.42
N VAL A 344 16.33 -11.69 -24.19
CA VAL A 344 15.27 -12.66 -24.51
C VAL A 344 15.21 -12.95 -26.01
N GLY A 345 15.25 -11.92 -26.86
CA GLY A 345 15.24 -12.08 -28.31
C GLY A 345 16.46 -12.85 -28.84
N LEU A 346 17.64 -12.60 -28.26
CA LEU A 346 18.87 -13.33 -28.61
C LEU A 346 18.81 -14.79 -28.19
N LEU A 347 18.22 -15.08 -27.03
CA LEU A 347 18.03 -16.46 -26.56
C LEU A 347 17.06 -17.22 -27.47
N ALA A 348 15.95 -16.59 -27.86
CA ALA A 348 15.00 -17.16 -28.82
C ALA A 348 15.67 -17.40 -30.19
N ALA A 349 16.48 -16.45 -30.67
CA ALA A 349 17.23 -16.60 -31.91
C ALA A 349 18.24 -17.76 -31.86
N ALA A 350 19.00 -17.88 -30.77
CA ALA A 350 19.95 -18.98 -30.56
C ALA A 350 19.25 -20.34 -30.53
N PHE A 351 18.09 -20.40 -29.86
CA PHE A 351 17.28 -21.61 -29.81
C PHE A 351 16.78 -22.02 -31.20
N VAL A 352 16.17 -21.10 -31.95
CA VAL A 352 15.70 -21.35 -33.33
C VAL A 352 16.86 -21.73 -34.25
N GLN A 353 18.03 -21.12 -34.07
CA GLN A 353 19.22 -21.40 -34.87
C GLN A 353 19.69 -22.86 -34.72
N VAL A 354 19.59 -23.43 -33.52
CA VAL A 354 20.03 -24.81 -33.25
C VAL A 354 18.93 -25.83 -33.55
N VAL A 355 17.68 -25.54 -33.20
CA VAL A 355 16.57 -26.50 -33.28
C VAL A 355 16.01 -26.64 -34.69
N VAL A 356 15.97 -25.56 -35.46
CA VAL A 356 15.42 -25.59 -36.82
C VAL A 356 16.52 -25.92 -37.81
N SER A 357 16.35 -26.95 -38.63
CA SER A 357 17.34 -27.28 -39.68
C SER A 357 17.32 -26.26 -40.81
N GLU A 358 18.49 -26.00 -41.41
CA GLU A 358 18.61 -25.05 -42.52
C GLU A 358 17.73 -25.44 -43.70
N GLY A 359 17.02 -24.46 -44.27
CA GLY A 359 16.13 -24.66 -45.43
C GLY A 359 14.83 -25.42 -45.15
N SER A 360 14.59 -25.90 -43.93
CA SER A 360 13.36 -26.64 -43.58
C SER A 360 12.07 -25.82 -43.77
N LEU A 361 12.16 -24.49 -43.69
CA LEU A 361 11.02 -23.58 -43.87
C LEU A 361 10.86 -23.10 -45.33
N ALA A 362 11.72 -23.51 -46.25
CA ALA A 362 11.65 -23.07 -47.65
C ALA A 362 10.35 -23.50 -48.36
N GLY A 363 9.76 -24.63 -47.95
CA GLY A 363 8.45 -25.06 -48.46
C GLY A 363 7.31 -24.13 -48.07
N LEU A 364 7.38 -23.55 -46.86
CA LEU A 364 6.41 -22.54 -46.40
C LEU A 364 6.59 -21.23 -47.18
N ALA A 365 7.83 -20.79 -47.40
CA ALA A 365 8.13 -19.63 -48.23
C ALA A 365 7.67 -19.78 -49.69
N ALA A 366 7.83 -20.97 -50.28
CA ALA A 366 7.35 -21.25 -51.64
C ALA A 366 5.82 -21.15 -51.78
N SER A 367 5.08 -21.38 -50.69
CA SER A 367 3.61 -21.25 -50.65
C SER A 367 3.13 -19.81 -50.46
N GLY A 368 4.01 -18.89 -50.03
CA GLY A 368 3.67 -17.52 -49.63
C GLY A 368 2.89 -17.38 -48.32
N LEU A 369 2.57 -18.52 -47.66
CA LEU A 369 1.88 -18.52 -46.36
C LEU A 369 2.78 -18.09 -45.21
N ASP A 370 4.10 -18.10 -45.40
CA ASP A 370 5.07 -17.61 -44.42
C ASP A 370 4.80 -16.15 -44.01
N VAL A 371 4.35 -15.30 -44.93
CA VAL A 371 4.00 -13.90 -44.62
C VAL A 371 2.85 -13.82 -43.62
N LEU A 372 1.80 -14.64 -43.79
CA LEU A 372 0.64 -14.65 -42.90
C LEU A 372 0.97 -15.27 -41.53
N VAL A 373 1.77 -16.33 -41.52
CA VAL A 373 2.20 -16.99 -40.29
C VAL A 373 3.09 -16.06 -39.47
N ILE A 374 4.09 -15.42 -40.11
CA ILE A 374 4.98 -14.49 -39.42
C ILE A 374 4.21 -13.25 -38.93
N ALA A 375 3.26 -12.73 -39.71
CA ALA A 375 2.40 -11.63 -39.25
C ALA A 375 1.56 -12.02 -38.02
N ALA A 376 0.94 -13.20 -38.02
CA ALA A 376 0.11 -13.67 -36.92
C ALA A 376 0.91 -13.91 -35.63
N VAL A 377 2.18 -14.32 -35.75
CA VAL A 377 3.08 -14.51 -34.61
C VAL A 377 3.68 -13.19 -34.13
N ALA A 378 4.06 -12.29 -35.04
CA ALA A 378 4.70 -11.03 -34.69
C ALA A 378 3.74 -10.03 -34.02
N MET A 379 2.48 -10.03 -34.43
CA MET A 379 1.46 -9.08 -33.97
C MET A 379 1.22 -9.11 -32.45
N PRO A 380 1.06 -10.29 -31.79
CA PRO A 380 0.96 -10.34 -30.33
C PRO A 380 2.32 -10.30 -29.62
N SER A 381 3.44 -10.20 -30.35
CA SER A 381 4.73 -10.56 -29.76
C SER A 381 5.36 -9.49 -28.86
N TYR A 382 5.00 -8.22 -29.07
CA TYR A 382 5.55 -7.05 -28.37
C TYR A 382 7.10 -7.02 -28.30
N VAL A 383 7.79 -7.73 -29.20
CA VAL A 383 9.25 -7.83 -29.21
C VAL A 383 9.83 -6.57 -29.86
N CYS A 384 10.70 -5.86 -29.15
CA CYS A 384 11.40 -4.69 -29.69
C CYS A 384 12.11 -5.02 -31.02
N ALA A 385 12.07 -4.08 -31.97
CA ALA A 385 12.70 -4.20 -33.28
C ALA A 385 14.20 -4.56 -33.21
N ALA A 386 14.92 -4.06 -32.19
CA ALA A 386 16.31 -4.40 -31.95
C ALA A 386 16.48 -5.89 -31.59
N SER A 387 15.63 -6.41 -30.71
CA SER A 387 15.63 -7.83 -30.29
C SER A 387 15.12 -8.80 -31.37
N ALA A 388 14.21 -8.36 -32.25
CA ALA A 388 13.68 -9.19 -33.33
C ALA A 388 14.65 -9.36 -34.52
N THR A 389 15.65 -8.47 -34.66
CA THR A 389 16.54 -8.44 -35.83
C THR A 389 17.48 -9.66 -35.94
N PRO A 390 18.12 -10.14 -34.86
CA PRO A 390 18.88 -11.39 -34.90
C PRO A 390 18.02 -12.61 -35.22
N LEU A 391 16.83 -12.70 -34.61
CA LEU A 391 15.86 -13.78 -34.88
C LEU A 391 15.41 -13.77 -36.36
N ALA A 392 15.14 -12.60 -36.91
CA ALA A 392 14.82 -12.41 -38.32
C ALA A 392 15.92 -12.96 -39.25
N ALA A 393 17.19 -12.71 -38.95
CA ALA A 393 18.30 -13.22 -39.74
C ALA A 393 18.40 -14.74 -39.67
N VAL A 394 18.21 -15.32 -38.47
CA VAL A 394 18.11 -16.77 -38.30
C VAL A 394 16.97 -17.34 -39.15
N LEU A 395 15.78 -16.73 -39.13
CA LEU A 395 14.63 -17.18 -39.91
C LEU A 395 14.87 -17.15 -41.43
N VAL A 396 15.58 -16.13 -41.94
CA VAL A 396 16.01 -16.11 -43.35
C VAL A 396 16.93 -17.29 -43.66
N LEU A 397 17.90 -17.58 -42.78
CA LEU A 397 18.79 -18.75 -42.92
C LEU A 397 18.01 -20.08 -42.87
N LYS A 398 16.92 -20.15 -42.10
CA LYS A 398 16.04 -21.33 -42.03
C LYS A 398 15.09 -21.46 -43.22
N GLY A 399 15.05 -20.47 -44.12
CA GLY A 399 14.31 -20.53 -45.38
C GLY A 399 13.00 -19.75 -45.38
N VAL A 400 12.74 -18.89 -44.40
CA VAL A 400 11.63 -17.93 -44.42
C VAL A 400 11.90 -16.85 -45.47
N SER A 401 10.89 -16.40 -46.23
CA SER A 401 11.11 -15.38 -47.23
C SER A 401 11.51 -14.03 -46.60
N PRO A 402 12.37 -13.23 -47.27
CA PRO A 402 12.69 -11.88 -46.82
C PRO A 402 11.47 -10.98 -46.66
N GLY A 403 10.40 -11.23 -47.43
CA GLY A 403 9.14 -10.50 -47.34
C GLY A 403 8.38 -10.79 -46.04
N ALA A 404 8.29 -12.06 -45.64
CA ALA A 404 7.68 -12.45 -44.37
C ALA A 404 8.45 -11.90 -43.18
N VAL A 405 9.78 -11.97 -43.23
CA VAL A 405 10.66 -11.39 -42.19
C VAL A 405 10.50 -9.87 -42.09
N LEU A 406 10.40 -9.16 -43.23
CA LEU A 406 10.13 -7.73 -43.23
C LEU A 406 8.78 -7.40 -42.58
N VAL A 407 7.73 -8.18 -42.86
CA VAL A 407 6.41 -8.00 -42.24
C VAL A 407 6.47 -8.25 -40.74
N GLY A 408 7.19 -9.28 -40.28
CA GLY A 408 7.38 -9.52 -38.85
C GLY A 408 8.10 -8.36 -38.15
N LEU A 409 9.19 -7.87 -38.76
CA LEU A 409 9.98 -6.75 -38.22
C LEU A 409 9.24 -5.40 -38.19
N LEU A 410 8.19 -5.23 -38.99
CA LEU A 410 7.30 -4.07 -38.98
C LEU A 410 6.04 -4.30 -38.11
N GLY A 411 5.66 -5.57 -37.87
CA GLY A 411 4.45 -5.95 -37.15
C GLY A 411 4.58 -6.00 -35.63
N CYS A 412 5.79 -6.03 -35.07
CA CYS A 412 6.02 -6.09 -33.63
C CYS A 412 5.71 -4.79 -32.85
N ASN A 413 5.05 -3.80 -33.46
CA ASN A 413 4.82 -2.46 -32.90
C ASN A 413 3.32 -2.11 -32.81
N GLN A 414 2.51 -2.94 -32.16
CA GLN A 414 1.16 -2.51 -31.80
C GLN A 414 1.21 -1.63 -30.55
N PRO A 415 0.45 -0.52 -30.50
CA PRO A 415 0.13 0.12 -29.23
C PRO A 415 -0.69 -0.87 -28.37
N PRO A 416 -0.60 -0.79 -27.03
CA PRO A 416 -1.43 -1.60 -26.16
C PRO A 416 -2.92 -1.31 -26.43
N PRO A 417 -3.83 -2.21 -26.00
CA PRO A 417 -5.23 -1.82 -25.84
C PRO A 417 -5.30 -0.50 -25.05
N PRO A 418 -6.31 0.35 -25.31
CA PRO A 418 -6.46 1.57 -24.52
C PRO A 418 -6.48 1.21 -23.03
N ASP A 419 -5.66 1.90 -22.23
CA ASP A 419 -5.74 1.88 -20.78
C ASP A 419 -7.20 2.04 -20.36
N GLN A 420 -7.56 1.30 -19.33
CA GLN A 420 -8.87 1.44 -18.66
C GLN A 420 -8.99 2.75 -17.89
N ASP A 421 -7.93 3.57 -17.88
CA ASP A 421 -7.93 4.90 -17.29
C ASP A 421 -8.21 5.96 -18.38
N GLU A 422 -9.42 5.93 -18.97
CA GLU A 422 -10.06 7.24 -19.11
C GLU A 422 -10.23 7.74 -17.68
N PRO A 423 -9.69 8.91 -17.28
CA PRO A 423 -10.00 9.44 -15.96
C PRO A 423 -11.51 9.43 -15.85
N GLU A 424 -12.03 8.78 -14.80
CA GLU A 424 -13.45 8.85 -14.48
C GLU A 424 -13.86 10.32 -14.65
N PRO A 425 -14.97 10.59 -15.36
CA PRO A 425 -15.41 11.95 -15.55
C PRO A 425 -15.45 12.62 -14.19
N ASP A 426 -14.65 13.68 -14.01
CA ASP A 426 -14.51 14.43 -12.76
C ASP A 426 -15.87 14.44 -12.05
N PRO A 427 -15.99 13.77 -10.88
CA PRO A 427 -17.28 13.58 -10.22
C PRO A 427 -17.90 14.92 -9.82
N GLY A 428 -17.14 16.01 -9.93
CA GLY A 428 -17.55 17.35 -9.61
C GLY A 428 -17.59 17.56 -8.10
N PRO A 429 -18.02 18.76 -7.67
CA PRO A 429 -18.14 19.04 -6.25
C PRO A 429 -19.20 18.12 -5.60
N ALA A 430 -18.95 17.75 -4.35
CA ALA A 430 -19.90 17.07 -3.48
C ALA A 430 -21.22 17.84 -3.43
N THR A 431 -22.32 17.10 -3.54
CA THR A 431 -23.68 17.65 -3.48
C THR A 431 -24.39 17.38 -2.16
N ASN A 432 -23.81 16.54 -1.31
CA ASN A 432 -24.31 16.14 0.00
C ASN A 432 -23.14 15.73 0.91
N ALA A 433 -23.41 15.55 2.20
CA ALA A 433 -22.40 15.18 3.18
C ALA A 433 -21.77 13.79 2.93
N GLU A 434 -22.51 12.80 2.40
CA GLU A 434 -21.96 11.46 2.12
C GLU A 434 -20.87 11.52 1.04
N GLU A 435 -21.12 12.26 -0.05
CA GLU A 435 -20.12 12.53 -1.09
C GLU A 435 -18.93 13.38 -0.59
N LEU A 436 -19.16 14.23 0.42
CA LEU A 436 -18.11 15.10 0.98
C LEU A 436 -17.05 14.30 1.75
N PHE A 437 -17.47 13.23 2.43
CA PHE A 437 -16.59 12.36 3.22
C PHE A 437 -16.17 11.08 2.48
N SER A 438 -16.53 10.93 1.19
CA SER A 438 -16.13 9.77 0.39
C SER A 438 -14.67 9.85 -0.09
N LEU A 439 -14.13 8.72 -0.56
CA LEU A 439 -12.79 8.65 -1.14
C LEU A 439 -12.77 8.96 -2.65
N ASP A 440 -13.88 9.43 -3.22
CA ASP A 440 -13.98 9.66 -4.67
C ASP A 440 -13.50 11.06 -5.08
N ARG A 441 -13.31 11.95 -4.11
CA ARG A 441 -12.96 13.35 -4.36
C ARG A 441 -12.16 13.93 -3.21
N LEU A 442 -11.30 14.90 -3.54
CA LEU A 442 -10.54 15.68 -2.56
C LEU A 442 -11.05 17.13 -2.57
N PRO A 443 -12.07 17.47 -1.76
CA PRO A 443 -12.60 18.81 -1.63
C PRO A 443 -11.52 19.87 -1.39
N ARG A 444 -11.67 21.02 -2.06
CA ARG A 444 -10.94 22.25 -1.72
C ARG A 444 -11.82 23.14 -0.84
N PHE A 445 -11.31 23.54 0.31
CA PHE A 445 -11.96 24.47 1.22
C PHE A 445 -11.14 25.77 1.31
N ASP A 446 -11.78 26.90 1.06
CA ASP A 446 -11.17 28.23 1.15
C ASP A 446 -11.72 28.97 2.37
N LEU A 447 -10.86 29.25 3.34
CA LEU A 447 -11.17 30.07 4.52
C LEU A 447 -10.65 31.49 4.30
N ARG A 448 -11.45 32.48 4.69
CA ARG A 448 -10.99 33.89 4.77
C ARG A 448 -11.26 34.44 6.16
N LEU A 449 -10.21 35.02 6.74
CA LEU A 449 -10.21 35.67 8.04
C LEU A 449 -9.76 37.12 7.85
N ASP A 450 -10.55 38.07 8.34
CA ASP A 450 -10.11 39.46 8.37
C ASP A 450 -9.01 39.68 9.43
N ALA A 451 -8.35 40.84 9.40
CA ALA A 451 -7.23 41.12 10.29
C ALA A 451 -7.61 41.12 11.78
N VAL A 452 -8.89 41.38 12.11
CA VAL A 452 -9.37 41.39 13.50
C VAL A 452 -9.55 39.96 13.99
N SER A 453 -10.20 39.12 13.19
CA SER A 453 -10.45 37.71 13.47
C SER A 453 -9.14 36.92 13.50
N TRP A 454 -8.19 37.26 12.63
CA TRP A 454 -6.82 36.73 12.67
C TRP A 454 -6.14 37.04 14.01
N ALA A 455 -6.10 38.31 14.42
CA ALA A 455 -5.47 38.73 15.67
C ALA A 455 -6.17 38.14 16.91
N ALA A 456 -7.49 37.94 16.86
CA ALA A 456 -8.25 37.29 17.92
C ALA A 456 -7.86 35.81 18.06
N LEU A 457 -7.74 35.06 16.95
CA LEU A 457 -7.27 33.67 17.00
C LEU A 457 -5.80 33.53 17.43
N GLU A 458 -4.95 34.50 17.14
CA GLU A 458 -3.57 34.51 17.67
C GLU A 458 -3.54 34.72 19.20
N ALA A 459 -4.46 35.52 19.73
CA ALA A 459 -4.53 35.81 21.16
C ALA A 459 -5.24 34.71 21.95
N GLU A 460 -6.39 34.23 21.44
CA GLU A 460 -7.24 33.23 22.06
C GLU A 460 -7.63 32.16 21.01
N PRO A 461 -6.76 31.16 20.77
CA PRO A 461 -6.93 30.18 19.68
C PRO A 461 -8.26 29.43 19.67
N LYS A 462 -8.85 29.20 20.84
CA LYS A 462 -10.11 28.46 21.00
C LYS A 462 -11.35 29.37 20.96
N GLU A 463 -11.19 30.69 20.85
CA GLU A 463 -12.31 31.63 20.69
C GLU A 463 -12.92 31.50 19.29
N TRP A 464 -14.25 31.56 19.21
CA TRP A 464 -14.96 31.60 17.93
C TRP A 464 -14.87 33.00 17.32
N VAL A 465 -14.31 33.09 16.11
CA VAL A 465 -14.25 34.33 15.32
C VAL A 465 -15.10 34.24 14.07
N VAL A 466 -15.44 35.40 13.51
CA VAL A 466 -16.17 35.51 12.26
C VAL A 466 -15.22 35.27 11.09
N GLY A 467 -15.63 34.44 10.14
CA GLY A 467 -14.90 34.23 8.89
C GLY A 467 -15.81 33.96 7.70
N THR A 468 -15.20 33.64 6.58
CA THR A 468 -15.87 33.20 5.36
C THR A 468 -15.33 31.83 4.97
N PHE A 469 -16.22 30.92 4.58
CA PHE A 469 -15.89 29.62 3.98
C PHE A 469 -16.38 29.62 2.53
N GLU A 470 -15.57 29.13 1.60
CA GLU A 470 -15.95 28.94 0.21
C GLU A 470 -15.71 27.49 -0.23
N TYR A 471 -16.69 26.94 -0.95
CA TYR A 471 -16.64 25.62 -1.56
C TYR A 471 -17.26 25.66 -2.95
N ALA A 472 -16.54 25.15 -3.96
CA ALA A 472 -17.03 25.05 -5.34
C ALA A 472 -17.57 26.38 -5.92
N GLY A 473 -16.97 27.51 -5.53
CA GLY A 473 -17.39 28.87 -5.94
C GLY A 473 -18.61 29.43 -5.21
N VAL A 474 -19.12 28.72 -4.19
CA VAL A 474 -20.20 29.19 -3.31
C VAL A 474 -19.59 29.69 -2.01
N GLU A 475 -19.87 30.95 -1.68
CA GLU A 475 -19.38 31.63 -0.49
C GLU A 475 -20.40 31.59 0.66
N TYR A 476 -19.93 31.21 1.84
CA TYR A 476 -20.63 31.21 3.13
C TYR A 476 -19.95 32.25 4.04
N ALA A 477 -20.42 33.49 4.03
CA ALA A 477 -19.92 34.57 4.89
C ALA A 477 -20.44 34.45 6.33
N ASN A 478 -19.80 35.05 7.34
CA ASN A 478 -20.24 35.00 8.73
C ASN A 478 -20.29 33.58 9.34
N VAL A 479 -19.36 32.70 8.96
CA VAL A 479 -19.19 31.40 9.63
C VAL A 479 -18.35 31.56 10.89
N GLY A 480 -18.56 30.71 11.88
CA GLY A 480 -17.69 30.60 13.05
C GLY A 480 -16.45 29.78 12.70
N ILE A 481 -15.27 30.31 12.97
CA ILE A 481 -13.99 29.60 12.83
C ILE A 481 -13.25 29.69 14.17
N ARG A 482 -12.68 28.57 14.62
CA ARG A 482 -11.73 28.54 15.76
C ARG A 482 -10.64 27.52 15.53
N LEU A 483 -9.54 27.61 16.28
CA LEU A 483 -8.51 26.58 16.29
C LEU A 483 -8.89 25.43 17.24
N LYS A 484 -8.43 24.23 16.89
CA LYS A 484 -8.58 22.99 17.67
C LYS A 484 -7.20 22.48 18.10
N GLY A 485 -7.17 21.80 19.24
CA GLY A 485 -6.04 21.05 19.73
C GLY A 485 -5.63 21.43 21.14
N ASN A 486 -4.91 20.51 21.78
CA ASN A 486 -4.11 20.76 22.97
C ASN A 486 -2.64 20.57 22.56
N HIS A 487 -2.10 19.34 22.60
CA HIS A 487 -0.76 19.02 22.11
C HIS A 487 -0.57 19.24 20.59
N THR A 488 -1.65 19.07 19.82
CA THR A 488 -1.68 19.28 18.36
C THR A 488 -2.00 20.71 17.94
N LEU A 489 -2.21 21.63 18.90
CA LEU A 489 -2.47 23.03 18.61
C LEU A 489 -1.26 23.65 17.91
N ARG A 490 -1.50 24.38 16.83
CA ARG A 490 -0.48 25.14 16.08
C ARG A 490 -0.98 26.55 15.84
N THR A 491 -0.05 27.47 15.59
CA THR A 491 -0.38 28.86 15.24
C THR A 491 -0.85 28.97 13.78
N LEU A 492 -1.44 30.11 13.41
CA LEU A 492 -1.90 30.36 12.04
C LEU A 492 -0.76 30.37 11.01
N ASP A 493 0.48 30.67 11.42
CA ASP A 493 1.63 30.64 10.52
C ASP A 493 2.12 29.20 10.21
N GLU A 494 1.74 28.24 11.04
CA GLU A 494 2.10 26.82 10.94
C GLU A 494 0.99 26.02 10.24
N LYS A 495 0.61 24.85 10.79
CA LYS A 495 -0.47 23.98 10.31
C LYS A 495 -1.53 23.76 11.41
N PRO A 496 -2.41 24.72 11.68
CA PRO A 496 -3.41 24.61 12.75
C PRO A 496 -4.61 23.77 12.33
N ALA A 497 -5.18 22.99 13.26
CA ALA A 497 -6.48 22.36 13.04
C ALA A 497 -7.61 23.38 13.26
N PHE A 498 -8.70 23.26 12.50
CA PHE A 498 -9.84 24.18 12.56
C PHE A 498 -11.14 23.46 12.95
N LYS A 499 -11.98 24.12 13.75
CA LYS A 499 -13.43 23.83 13.80
C LYS A 499 -14.18 24.95 13.08
N ILE A 500 -15.14 24.57 12.24
CA ILE A 500 -16.01 25.48 11.49
C ILE A 500 -17.44 25.24 11.94
N LYS A 501 -18.19 26.29 12.29
CA LYS A 501 -19.64 26.24 12.55
C LYS A 501 -20.37 27.20 11.61
N PHE A 502 -21.15 26.68 10.68
CA PHE A 502 -21.87 27.46 9.66
C PHE A 502 -23.04 28.27 10.23
N ASN A 503 -23.67 27.75 11.27
CA ASN A 503 -24.83 28.35 11.93
C ASN A 503 -24.47 29.27 13.11
N ARG A 504 -23.17 29.42 13.45
CA ARG A 504 -22.70 30.13 14.67
C ARG A 504 -23.22 31.56 14.78
N TYR A 505 -23.18 32.31 13.69
CA TYR A 505 -23.64 33.70 13.60
C TYR A 505 -24.85 33.88 12.69
N GLU A 506 -25.24 32.83 11.96
CA GLU A 506 -26.43 32.79 11.11
C GLU A 506 -27.25 31.53 11.39
N PRO A 507 -28.18 31.57 12.37
CA PRO A 507 -28.95 30.40 12.80
C PRO A 507 -29.66 29.69 11.65
N GLY A 508 -29.61 28.35 11.65
CA GLY A 508 -30.24 27.49 10.65
C GLY A 508 -29.48 27.36 9.32
N ARG A 509 -28.31 27.98 9.17
CA ARG A 509 -27.46 27.81 7.99
C ARG A 509 -26.75 26.44 8.02
N ARG A 510 -26.80 25.75 6.89
CA ARG A 510 -26.17 24.43 6.69
C ARG A 510 -25.31 24.39 5.42
N PHE A 511 -24.25 23.61 5.45
CA PHE A 511 -23.37 23.31 4.31
C PHE A 511 -23.52 21.83 3.92
N LEU A 512 -24.18 21.55 2.80
CA LEU A 512 -24.46 20.17 2.35
C LEU A 512 -25.19 19.29 3.39
N GLY A 513 -25.98 19.92 4.26
CA GLY A 513 -26.61 19.28 5.43
C GLY A 513 -25.95 19.72 6.73
N LEU A 514 -24.63 19.91 6.72
CA LEU A 514 -23.74 20.05 7.88
C LEU A 514 -23.85 21.39 8.60
N GLU A 515 -23.98 21.36 9.93
CA GLU A 515 -23.86 22.56 10.78
C GLU A 515 -22.41 22.95 11.06
N GLY A 516 -21.48 21.98 11.02
CA GLY A 516 -20.06 22.22 11.21
C GLY A 516 -19.15 21.20 10.53
N LEU A 517 -17.85 21.50 10.58
CA LEU A 517 -16.77 20.62 10.13
C LEU A 517 -15.59 20.71 11.10
N THR A 518 -14.87 19.61 11.27
CA THR A 518 -13.56 19.59 11.91
C THR A 518 -12.49 19.30 10.87
N LEU A 519 -11.56 20.22 10.67
CA LEU A 519 -10.41 20.05 9.79
C LEU A 519 -9.19 19.73 10.65
N ASN A 520 -8.87 18.45 10.80
CA ASN A 520 -7.73 17.99 11.61
C ASN A 520 -6.42 18.07 10.82
N ASN A 521 -5.37 18.56 11.47
CA ASN A 521 -4.07 18.87 10.84
C ASN A 521 -3.14 17.66 10.70
N MET A 522 -3.45 16.55 11.38
CA MET A 522 -2.72 15.27 11.36
C MET A 522 -1.23 15.40 11.72
N VAL A 523 -0.88 16.34 12.62
CA VAL A 523 0.53 16.65 12.94
C VAL A 523 1.22 15.64 13.86
N VAL A 524 0.48 14.66 14.39
CA VAL A 524 1.00 13.55 15.21
C VAL A 524 0.78 12.18 14.56
N ASP A 525 0.19 12.13 13.37
CA ASP A 525 0.02 10.92 12.58
C ASP A 525 0.85 11.00 11.29
N ALA A 526 2.04 10.38 11.32
CA ALA A 526 2.89 10.29 10.14
C ALA A 526 2.23 9.58 8.97
N SER A 527 1.34 8.61 9.22
CA SER A 527 0.65 7.88 8.16
C SER A 527 -0.42 8.72 7.46
N MET A 528 -1.00 9.68 8.19
CA MET A 528 -2.22 10.39 7.80
C MET A 528 -3.41 9.44 7.49
N LEU A 529 -3.41 8.22 8.05
CA LEU A 529 -4.41 7.17 7.85
C LEU A 529 -5.15 6.79 9.13
N ARG A 530 -4.50 6.89 10.30
CA ARG A 530 -4.95 6.22 11.53
C ARG A 530 -6.35 6.63 11.93
N GLU A 531 -6.60 7.93 12.03
CA GLU A 531 -7.89 8.44 12.46
C GLU A 531 -9.02 8.15 11.46
N TRP A 532 -8.74 8.27 10.15
CA TRP A 532 -9.70 7.90 9.10
C TRP A 532 -10.06 6.41 9.16
N LEU A 533 -9.05 5.54 9.23
CA LEU A 533 -9.22 4.10 9.25
C LEU A 533 -9.94 3.66 10.52
N SER A 534 -9.58 4.22 11.67
CA SER A 534 -10.20 3.85 12.94
C SER A 534 -11.67 4.23 12.98
N PHE A 535 -12.06 5.43 12.54
CA PHE A 535 -13.49 5.76 12.40
C PHE A 535 -14.20 4.84 11.40
N ARG A 536 -13.54 4.47 10.29
CA ARG A 536 -14.09 3.49 9.34
C ARG A 536 -14.34 2.12 9.98
N VAL A 537 -13.43 1.66 10.85
CA VAL A 537 -13.55 0.41 11.61
C VAL A 537 -14.70 0.50 12.62
N PHE A 538 -14.75 1.50 13.50
CA PHE A 538 -15.84 1.63 14.48
C PHE A 538 -17.23 1.59 13.83
N ARG A 539 -17.43 2.30 12.71
CA ARG A 539 -18.69 2.24 11.95
C ARG A 539 -18.96 0.84 11.38
N GLU A 540 -17.93 0.12 10.92
CA GLU A 540 -18.07 -1.27 10.46
C GLU A 540 -18.48 -2.21 11.59
N LEU A 541 -18.04 -1.96 12.83
CA LEU A 541 -18.37 -2.78 13.99
C LEU A 541 -19.76 -2.46 14.56
N GLY A 542 -20.37 -1.35 14.14
CA GLY A 542 -21.68 -0.90 14.63
C GLY A 542 -21.60 0.03 15.84
N ALA A 543 -20.41 0.50 16.22
CA ALA A 543 -20.24 1.58 17.17
C ALA A 543 -20.50 2.93 16.48
N PRO A 544 -21.31 3.83 17.06
CA PRO A 544 -21.49 5.19 16.58
C PRO A 544 -20.15 5.92 16.43
N ALA A 545 -19.83 6.35 15.21
CA ALA A 545 -18.62 7.13 14.96
C ALA A 545 -18.82 8.11 13.78
N PRO A 546 -18.07 9.22 13.73
CA PRO A 546 -18.24 10.26 12.73
C PRO A 546 -17.80 9.77 11.36
N ARG A 547 -18.34 10.38 10.30
CA ARG A 547 -17.78 10.26 8.95
C ARG A 547 -16.44 11.01 8.89
N ALA A 548 -15.50 10.46 8.14
CA ALA A 548 -14.19 11.05 7.93
C ALA A 548 -13.77 10.90 6.46
N GLY A 549 -13.22 11.97 5.90
CA GLY A 549 -12.65 12.04 4.56
C GLY A 549 -11.49 13.04 4.55
N TYR A 550 -11.02 13.47 3.37
CA TYR A 550 -9.88 14.38 3.25
C TYR A 550 -10.28 15.68 2.58
N ALA A 551 -9.53 16.77 2.83
CA ALA A 551 -9.69 18.03 2.13
C ALA A 551 -8.36 18.76 1.96
N GLN A 552 -8.23 19.55 0.90
CA GLN A 552 -7.17 20.56 0.78
C GLN A 552 -7.68 21.91 1.25
N VAL A 553 -6.93 22.59 2.11
CA VAL A 553 -7.35 23.82 2.78
C VAL A 553 -6.53 25.01 2.32
N TRP A 554 -7.19 26.14 2.10
CA TRP A 554 -6.58 27.46 1.90
C TRP A 554 -7.07 28.42 2.99
N VAL A 555 -6.19 29.31 3.44
CA VAL A 555 -6.56 30.40 4.35
C VAL A 555 -5.98 31.70 3.80
N ASN A 556 -6.84 32.69 3.55
CA ASN A 556 -6.45 33.98 2.98
C ASN A 556 -5.59 33.84 1.71
N ASP A 557 -6.08 33.02 0.76
CA ASP A 557 -5.43 32.69 -0.51
C ASP A 557 -4.08 31.95 -0.40
N GLN A 558 -3.67 31.53 0.80
CA GLN A 558 -2.49 30.70 1.01
C GLN A 558 -2.88 29.23 1.17
N GLU A 559 -2.18 28.34 0.49
CA GLU A 559 -2.37 26.89 0.64
C GLU A 559 -1.88 26.42 2.01
N TYR A 560 -2.76 25.80 2.78
CA TYR A 560 -2.46 25.22 4.09
C TYR A 560 -2.21 23.71 4.03
N GLY A 561 -2.54 23.08 2.90
CA GLY A 561 -2.21 21.69 2.61
C GLY A 561 -3.36 20.71 2.87
N LEU A 562 -2.99 19.45 3.12
CA LEU A 562 -3.94 18.35 3.33
C LEU A 562 -4.43 18.29 4.78
N TYR A 563 -5.73 18.14 4.97
CA TYR A 563 -6.39 17.98 6.27
C TYR A 563 -7.30 16.75 6.24
N LEU A 564 -7.48 16.13 7.40
CA LEU A 564 -8.58 15.18 7.59
C LEU A 564 -9.84 15.98 7.89
N ASN A 565 -10.87 15.77 7.10
CA ASN A 565 -12.20 16.35 7.30
C ASN A 565 -13.06 15.37 8.09
N ILE A 566 -13.44 15.76 9.31
CA ILE A 566 -14.17 14.92 10.27
C ILE A 566 -15.52 15.59 10.57
N GLU A 567 -16.58 14.80 10.49
CA GLU A 567 -17.91 15.19 10.99
C GLU A 567 -17.83 15.46 12.51
N PRO A 568 -18.26 16.63 13.01
CA PRO A 568 -18.34 16.86 14.45
C PRO A 568 -19.40 15.96 15.10
N TYR A 569 -19.23 15.65 16.39
CA TYR A 569 -20.37 15.23 17.21
C TYR A 569 -21.19 16.48 17.55
N ASP A 570 -22.27 16.69 16.82
CA ASP A 570 -23.24 17.76 17.02
C ASP A 570 -24.68 17.21 16.81
N ASP A 571 -25.69 18.07 16.95
CA ASP A 571 -27.10 17.71 16.77
C ASP A 571 -27.37 16.93 15.47
N GLU A 572 -26.68 17.23 14.38
CA GLU A 572 -26.86 16.52 13.11
C GLU A 572 -26.28 15.11 13.12
N PHE A 573 -25.13 14.92 13.76
CA PHE A 573 -24.62 13.57 14.01
C PHE A 573 -25.65 12.77 14.82
N LEU A 574 -26.21 13.37 15.88
CA LEU A 574 -27.17 12.71 16.76
C LEU A 574 -28.45 12.34 15.99
N GLU A 575 -29.03 13.27 15.22
CA GLU A 575 -30.20 13.05 14.35
C GLU A 575 -29.97 11.94 13.32
N ARG A 576 -28.73 11.74 12.87
CA ARG A 576 -28.37 10.70 11.89
C ARG A 576 -28.28 9.31 12.51
N VAL A 577 -27.92 9.23 13.80
CA VAL A 577 -27.51 7.98 14.45
C VAL A 577 -28.57 7.45 15.42
N TYR A 578 -29.30 8.33 16.09
CA TYR A 578 -30.20 8.00 17.18
C TYR A 578 -31.65 8.31 16.83
N ASP A 579 -32.57 7.49 17.34
CA ASP A 579 -34.01 7.76 17.24
C ASP A 579 -34.43 8.88 18.22
N ASP A 580 -33.70 9.02 19.33
CA ASP A 580 -33.79 10.13 20.30
C ASP A 580 -32.52 11.00 20.23
N PRO A 581 -32.49 12.07 19.42
CA PRO A 581 -31.32 12.92 19.22
C PRO A 581 -31.25 14.13 20.18
N ASP A 582 -32.28 14.38 20.98
CA ASP A 582 -32.39 15.58 21.85
C ASP A 582 -31.75 15.38 23.24
N GLY A 583 -30.96 14.31 23.39
CA GLY A 583 -30.27 13.92 24.62
C GLY A 583 -29.08 14.78 24.98
N ASN A 584 -28.32 14.36 25.99
CA ASN A 584 -27.10 15.05 26.43
C ASN A 584 -25.85 14.32 25.94
N LEU A 585 -24.92 15.06 25.37
CA LEU A 585 -23.62 14.57 24.90
C LEU A 585 -22.50 15.15 25.76
N TYR A 586 -21.68 14.28 26.34
CA TYR A 586 -20.57 14.66 27.21
C TYR A 586 -19.22 14.21 26.65
N GLU A 587 -18.22 15.10 26.66
CA GLU A 587 -16.81 14.82 26.32
C GLU A 587 -16.02 14.56 27.61
N SER A 588 -15.15 13.55 27.59
CA SER A 588 -14.14 13.32 28.63
C SER A 588 -12.94 14.27 28.42
N ASP A 589 -12.75 15.29 29.29
CA ASP A 589 -11.52 16.12 29.34
C ASP A 589 -10.56 15.61 30.43
N LYS A 590 -9.28 15.42 30.11
CA LYS A 590 -8.16 15.21 31.07
C LYS A 590 -8.48 14.26 32.23
N SER A 591 -8.65 12.97 31.93
CA SER A 591 -8.98 11.88 32.87
C SER A 591 -10.38 11.91 33.49
N ALA A 592 -11.32 12.67 32.92
CA ALA A 592 -12.72 12.60 33.33
C ALA A 592 -13.32 11.23 32.99
N ASP A 593 -13.66 10.46 34.02
CA ASP A 593 -14.42 9.21 33.90
C ASP A 593 -15.56 9.17 34.94
N LEU A 594 -16.35 8.10 34.97
CA LEU A 594 -17.54 7.95 35.82
C LEU A 594 -17.21 7.83 37.32
N ASP A 595 -15.98 7.50 37.68
CA ASP A 595 -15.47 7.48 39.06
C ASP A 595 -14.87 8.83 39.50
N THR A 596 -14.85 9.81 38.61
CA THR A 596 -14.43 11.18 38.89
C THR A 596 -15.61 12.13 39.09
N SER A 597 -15.32 13.42 39.32
CA SER A 597 -16.37 14.42 39.43
C SER A 597 -17.04 14.65 38.07
N VAL A 598 -18.38 14.66 38.03
CA VAL A 598 -19.16 15.04 36.84
C VAL A 598 -18.90 16.48 36.36
N ASP A 599 -18.28 17.31 37.20
CA ASP A 599 -17.84 18.67 36.83
C ASP A 599 -16.62 18.66 35.89
N ALA A 600 -15.88 17.55 35.82
CA ALA A 600 -14.72 17.40 34.93
C ALA A 600 -15.10 17.11 33.46
N TRP A 601 -16.37 16.76 33.22
CA TRP A 601 -16.89 16.51 31.88
C TRP A 601 -17.31 17.81 31.21
N ASP A 602 -17.04 17.94 29.92
CA ASP A 602 -17.60 19.01 29.09
C ASP A 602 -18.91 18.52 28.48
N GLN A 603 -19.94 19.38 28.45
CA GLN A 603 -21.21 19.07 27.81
C GLN A 603 -21.23 19.77 26.45
N ASP A 604 -21.19 18.97 25.39
CA ASP A 604 -21.04 19.47 24.02
C ASP A 604 -22.40 19.72 23.36
N GLU A 605 -23.40 18.87 23.64
CA GLU A 605 -24.78 19.03 23.19
C GLU A 605 -25.80 18.66 24.30
N GLY A 606 -27.05 19.11 24.10
CA GLY A 606 -28.16 18.88 25.03
C GLY A 606 -28.62 20.16 25.75
N SER A 607 -29.92 20.23 26.05
CA SER A 607 -30.54 21.44 26.61
C SER A 607 -30.58 21.48 28.15
N ASP A 608 -30.33 20.35 28.81
CA ASP A 608 -30.28 20.25 30.27
C ASP A 608 -28.84 20.32 30.77
N GLU A 609 -28.45 21.50 31.25
CA GLU A 609 -27.11 21.76 31.80
C GLU A 609 -26.95 21.33 33.27
N SER A 610 -27.95 20.67 33.88
CA SER A 610 -27.89 20.26 35.30
C SER A 610 -26.89 19.13 35.56
N ARG A 611 -26.63 18.28 34.55
CA ARG A 611 -25.84 17.04 34.63
C ARG A 611 -26.36 16.03 35.65
N ASP A 612 -27.65 16.13 36.02
CA ASP A 612 -28.26 15.22 36.99
C ASP A 612 -28.34 13.79 36.43
N ASP A 613 -28.48 13.63 35.12
CA ASP A 613 -28.43 12.35 34.41
C ASP A 613 -27.05 11.69 34.48
N LEU A 614 -25.98 12.41 34.15
CA LEU A 614 -24.61 11.92 34.24
C LEU A 614 -24.25 11.54 35.68
N ARG A 615 -24.72 12.33 36.67
CA ARG A 615 -24.53 12.00 38.09
C ARG A 615 -25.28 10.73 38.49
N ALA A 616 -26.48 10.51 37.98
CA ALA A 616 -27.23 9.28 38.22
C ALA A 616 -26.53 8.07 37.58
N PHE A 617 -26.03 8.23 36.35
CA PHE A 617 -25.28 7.20 35.65
C PHE A 617 -23.98 6.82 36.38
N SER A 618 -23.17 7.81 36.76
CA SER A 618 -21.97 7.63 37.59
C SER A 618 -22.30 6.90 38.90
N ALA A 619 -23.34 7.34 39.63
CA ALA A 619 -23.73 6.71 40.89
C ALA A 619 -24.22 5.25 40.72
N LEU A 620 -24.80 4.90 39.58
CA LEU A 620 -25.18 3.52 39.25
C LEU A 620 -23.95 2.69 38.86
N ALA A 621 -23.05 3.24 38.04
CA ALA A 621 -21.82 2.57 37.63
C ALA A 621 -20.90 2.24 38.82
N LEU A 622 -20.83 3.14 39.81
CA LEU A 622 -20.01 3.00 41.02
C LEU A 622 -20.54 1.99 42.06
N ARG A 623 -21.69 1.36 41.80
CA ARG A 623 -22.18 0.28 42.68
C ARG A 623 -21.31 -0.97 42.50
N ASP A 624 -21.16 -1.73 43.56
CA ASP A 624 -20.43 -3.00 43.59
C ASP A 624 -21.34 -4.17 43.12
N ASP A 625 -21.97 -3.99 41.95
CA ASP A 625 -22.84 -4.97 41.28
C ASP A 625 -22.84 -4.76 39.75
N ASP A 626 -23.55 -5.61 39.01
CA ASP A 626 -23.71 -5.58 37.54
C ASP A 626 -24.96 -4.79 37.08
N ALA A 627 -25.61 -4.04 37.99
CA ALA A 627 -26.92 -3.45 37.72
C ALA A 627 -26.88 -2.43 36.58
N VAL A 628 -25.75 -1.75 36.39
CA VAL A 628 -25.51 -0.81 35.30
C VAL A 628 -25.59 -1.47 33.91
N PHE A 629 -25.24 -2.76 33.82
CA PHE A 629 -25.23 -3.55 32.60
C PHE A 629 -26.51 -4.39 32.41
N TYR A 630 -26.98 -5.06 33.47
CA TYR A 630 -28.00 -6.11 33.35
C TYR A 630 -29.15 -6.06 34.37
N GLY A 631 -29.16 -5.09 35.28
CA GLY A 631 -30.21 -4.93 36.28
C GLY A 631 -31.55 -4.41 35.72
N ASP A 632 -32.56 -4.33 36.58
CA ASP A 632 -33.83 -3.63 36.26
C ASP A 632 -33.61 -2.13 35.98
N GLU A 633 -32.49 -1.58 36.49
CA GLU A 633 -32.00 -0.21 36.28
C GLU A 633 -30.92 -0.15 35.18
N ALA A 634 -30.74 -1.18 34.35
CA ALA A 634 -29.67 -1.19 33.33
C ALA A 634 -29.87 -0.10 32.28
N VAL A 635 -28.89 0.81 32.20
CA VAL A 635 -28.94 1.97 31.30
C VAL A 635 -27.91 1.89 30.17
N VAL A 636 -26.91 1.01 30.22
CA VAL A 636 -25.90 0.90 29.14
C VAL A 636 -26.49 0.19 27.93
N ASP A 637 -26.31 0.73 26.72
CA ASP A 637 -26.58 0.02 25.47
C ASP A 637 -25.47 -1.02 25.23
N MET A 638 -25.65 -2.22 25.80
CA MET A 638 -24.63 -3.27 25.79
C MET A 638 -24.12 -3.63 24.37
N PRO A 639 -24.96 -3.86 23.34
CA PRO A 639 -24.47 -4.09 21.99
C PRO A 639 -23.52 -2.99 21.46
N ARG A 640 -23.88 -1.72 21.63
CA ARG A 640 -23.03 -0.60 21.17
C ARG A 640 -21.78 -0.44 22.04
N PHE A 641 -21.90 -0.62 23.35
CA PHE A 641 -20.79 -0.53 24.29
C PHE A 641 -19.75 -1.63 24.04
N LEU A 642 -20.16 -2.88 23.83
CA LEU A 642 -19.24 -3.97 23.53
C LEU A 642 -18.58 -3.80 22.15
N ALA A 643 -19.31 -3.30 21.15
CA ALA A 643 -18.73 -2.94 19.85
C ALA A 643 -17.71 -1.80 19.97
N PHE A 644 -17.95 -0.84 20.87
CA PHE A 644 -17.01 0.23 21.19
C PHE A 644 -15.73 -0.33 21.85
N LEU A 645 -15.84 -1.14 22.90
CA LEU A 645 -14.68 -1.77 23.55
C LEU A 645 -13.87 -2.62 22.57
N ALA A 646 -14.54 -3.46 21.77
CA ALA A 646 -13.87 -4.27 20.75
C ALA A 646 -13.18 -3.39 19.69
N GLY A 647 -13.80 -2.29 19.29
CA GLY A 647 -13.21 -1.31 18.37
C GLY A 647 -11.92 -0.70 18.90
N GLU A 648 -11.94 -0.23 20.16
CA GLU A 648 -10.75 0.32 20.84
C GLU A 648 -9.59 -0.67 20.83
N THR A 649 -9.85 -1.95 21.14
CA THR A 649 -8.83 -3.02 21.10
C THR A 649 -8.34 -3.31 19.66
N ILE A 650 -9.26 -3.42 18.70
CA ILE A 650 -8.93 -3.76 17.30
C ILE A 650 -8.05 -2.68 16.69
N VAL A 651 -8.42 -1.41 16.86
CA VAL A 651 -7.62 -0.28 16.36
C VAL A 651 -6.47 0.10 17.30
N SER A 652 -6.35 -0.56 18.46
CA SER A 652 -5.35 -0.27 19.49
C SER A 652 -5.31 1.21 19.87
N GLN A 653 -6.49 1.75 20.17
CA GLN A 653 -6.67 3.12 20.63
C GLN A 653 -6.34 3.21 22.11
N PHE A 654 -5.04 3.17 22.41
CA PHE A 654 -4.56 3.17 23.80
C PHE A 654 -4.76 4.51 24.52
N ASP A 655 -4.87 5.60 23.77
CA ASP A 655 -5.11 6.96 24.29
C ASP A 655 -6.63 7.24 24.35
N GLY A 656 -7.47 6.25 24.05
CA GLY A 656 -8.93 6.32 24.15
C GLY A 656 -9.44 5.89 25.52
N HIS A 657 -10.62 5.27 25.53
CA HIS A 657 -11.24 4.79 26.76
C HIS A 657 -10.36 3.74 27.45
N ILE A 658 -9.57 2.98 26.68
CA ILE A 658 -8.55 2.08 27.22
C ILE A 658 -7.54 2.80 28.12
N GLY A 659 -7.17 4.05 27.82
CA GLY A 659 -6.31 4.89 28.66
C GLY A 659 -7.06 5.97 29.45
N GLY A 660 -8.40 5.85 29.57
CA GLY A 660 -9.23 6.79 30.33
C GLY A 660 -9.41 8.19 29.70
N HIS A 661 -9.29 8.35 28.37
CA HIS A 661 -9.40 9.64 27.69
C HIS A 661 -10.00 9.54 26.27
N ASN A 662 -10.23 10.67 25.57
CA ASN A 662 -10.61 10.72 24.14
C ASN A 662 -11.88 9.91 23.77
N PHE A 663 -12.93 9.98 24.58
CA PHE A 663 -14.24 9.43 24.25
C PHE A 663 -15.36 10.37 24.67
N PHE A 664 -16.54 10.16 24.08
CA PHE A 664 -17.78 10.80 24.46
C PHE A 664 -18.74 9.77 25.05
N VAL A 665 -19.68 10.25 25.85
CA VAL A 665 -20.87 9.49 26.25
C VAL A 665 -22.13 10.26 25.88
N TYR A 666 -23.09 9.56 25.30
CA TYR A 666 -24.38 10.12 24.90
C TYR A 666 -25.53 9.44 25.65
N HIS A 667 -26.48 10.24 26.11
CA HIS A 667 -27.66 9.78 26.84
C HIS A 667 -28.95 10.03 26.06
N GLU A 668 -29.59 8.96 25.58
CA GLU A 668 -30.94 8.96 24.99
C GLU A 668 -31.99 9.09 26.10
N SER A 669 -32.42 10.32 26.39
CA SER A 669 -33.28 10.67 27.52
C SER A 669 -34.68 10.03 27.52
N GLU A 670 -35.25 9.70 26.35
CA GLU A 670 -36.57 9.09 26.24
C GLU A 670 -36.58 7.61 26.63
N VAL A 671 -35.46 6.92 26.39
CA VAL A 671 -35.30 5.47 26.63
C VAL A 671 -34.34 5.15 27.77
N ASP A 672 -33.71 6.16 28.36
CA ASP A 672 -32.72 6.07 29.45
C ASP A 672 -31.57 5.13 29.07
N ARG A 673 -30.94 5.41 27.92
CA ARG A 673 -29.84 4.61 27.37
C ARG A 673 -28.56 5.41 27.15
N TRP A 674 -27.44 4.84 27.59
CA TRP A 674 -26.11 5.42 27.46
C TRP A 674 -25.27 4.66 26.42
N THR A 675 -24.61 5.41 25.55
CA THR A 675 -23.70 4.91 24.51
C THR A 675 -22.37 5.63 24.58
N TYR A 676 -21.28 4.89 24.32
CA TYR A 676 -19.92 5.44 24.21
C TYR A 676 -19.57 5.69 22.74
N LEU A 677 -18.83 6.78 22.48
CA LEU A 677 -18.42 7.17 21.14
C LEU A 677 -16.91 7.48 21.11
N PRO A 678 -16.15 6.95 20.12
CA PRO A 678 -14.71 7.15 20.05
C PRO A 678 -14.37 8.57 19.57
N TRP A 679 -13.24 9.12 20.02
CA TRP A 679 -12.73 10.40 19.55
C TRP A 679 -11.21 10.44 19.53
N SER A 680 -10.65 11.45 18.84
CA SER A 680 -9.20 11.68 18.67
C SER A 680 -8.39 10.39 18.42
N LEU A 681 -8.69 9.72 17.30
CA LEU A 681 -8.13 8.40 16.97
C LEU A 681 -6.77 8.50 16.26
N ASP A 682 -6.09 9.63 16.33
CA ASP A 682 -4.82 9.91 15.64
C ASP A 682 -3.63 9.10 16.21
N GLN A 683 -3.75 8.64 17.46
CA GLN A 683 -2.76 7.76 18.11
C GLN A 683 -3.08 6.26 18.00
N SER A 684 -4.20 5.88 17.40
CA SER A 684 -4.53 4.46 17.18
C SER A 684 -3.44 3.74 16.37
N MET A 685 -3.26 2.43 16.61
CA MET A 685 -2.25 1.60 15.94
C MET A 685 -0.79 2.10 16.12
N ALA A 686 -0.51 2.93 17.14
CA ALA A 686 0.86 3.36 17.44
C ALA A 686 1.59 2.42 18.41
N ARG A 687 0.84 1.64 19.22
CA ARG A 687 1.36 0.56 20.06
C ARG A 687 0.39 -0.62 20.11
N HIS A 688 0.88 -1.76 20.58
CA HIS A 688 0.04 -2.91 20.88
C HIS A 688 -0.80 -2.70 22.13
N VAL A 689 -2.04 -3.17 22.06
CA VAL A 689 -3.01 -3.22 23.15
C VAL A 689 -3.64 -4.61 23.16
N THR A 690 -3.79 -5.17 24.36
CA THR A 690 -4.44 -6.47 24.57
C THR A 690 -5.95 -6.32 24.79
N PRO A 691 -6.79 -7.35 24.57
CA PRO A 691 -8.21 -7.27 24.87
C PRO A 691 -8.57 -6.95 26.32
N TYR A 692 -7.65 -7.22 27.25
CA TYR A 692 -7.90 -7.12 28.68
C TYR A 692 -7.26 -5.87 29.31
N GLU A 693 -6.64 -5.03 28.48
CA GLU A 693 -6.03 -3.78 28.91
C GLU A 693 -7.09 -2.67 28.91
N HIS A 694 -7.44 -2.17 30.11
CA HIS A 694 -8.46 -1.14 30.23
C HIS A 694 -8.33 -0.32 31.53
N GLU A 695 -8.13 0.99 31.41
CA GLU A 695 -8.10 1.94 32.52
C GLU A 695 -9.42 2.71 32.66
N GLY A 696 -10.18 2.89 31.57
CA GLY A 696 -11.50 3.52 31.65
C GLY A 696 -12.48 2.72 32.50
N TYR A 697 -13.22 3.39 33.36
CA TYR A 697 -13.90 2.80 34.52
C TYR A 697 -14.90 1.72 34.13
N LEU A 698 -15.78 2.00 33.17
CA LEU A 698 -16.83 1.06 32.79
C LEU A 698 -16.28 -0.15 32.00
N GLY A 699 -15.22 0.07 31.22
CA GLY A 699 -14.53 -1.01 30.51
C GLY A 699 -13.80 -1.92 31.48
N TYR A 700 -13.05 -1.35 32.43
CA TYR A 700 -12.44 -2.08 33.54
C TYR A 700 -13.50 -2.88 34.31
N LYS A 701 -14.61 -2.26 34.70
CA LYS A 701 -15.72 -2.92 35.41
C LYS A 701 -16.33 -4.07 34.61
N CYS A 702 -16.50 -3.92 33.29
CA CYS A 702 -17.01 -4.99 32.43
C CYS A 702 -16.05 -6.18 32.37
N LEU A 703 -14.74 -5.92 32.25
CA LEU A 703 -13.73 -6.98 32.25
C LEU A 703 -13.60 -7.68 33.60
N HIS A 704 -14.04 -7.05 34.70
CA HIS A 704 -14.05 -7.60 36.06
C HIS A 704 -15.41 -8.18 36.48
N ASP A 705 -16.41 -8.17 35.59
CA ASP A 705 -17.72 -8.80 35.79
C ASP A 705 -17.83 -10.06 34.92
N GLY A 706 -18.00 -11.23 35.53
CA GLY A 706 -17.96 -12.51 34.80
C GLY A 706 -19.01 -12.64 33.68
N ARG A 707 -20.15 -11.94 33.78
CA ARG A 707 -21.14 -11.94 32.70
C ARG A 707 -20.74 -10.98 31.57
N CYS A 708 -20.31 -9.78 31.91
CA CYS A 708 -19.89 -8.77 30.95
C CYS A 708 -18.60 -9.18 30.21
N LEU A 709 -17.64 -9.80 30.90
CA LEU A 709 -16.43 -10.34 30.29
C LEU A 709 -16.74 -11.39 29.20
N VAL A 710 -17.64 -12.33 29.49
CA VAL A 710 -18.06 -13.34 28.50
C VAL A 710 -18.74 -12.66 27.30
N ASP A 711 -19.64 -11.72 27.54
CA ASP A 711 -20.29 -10.96 26.46
C ASP A 711 -19.27 -10.16 25.65
N TYR A 712 -18.26 -9.55 26.29
CA TYR A 712 -17.15 -8.84 25.65
C TYR A 712 -16.28 -9.75 24.79
N VAL A 713 -15.86 -10.91 25.28
CA VAL A 713 -15.03 -11.85 24.51
C VAL A 713 -15.78 -12.35 23.27
N LEU A 714 -17.07 -12.68 23.41
CA LEU A 714 -17.92 -13.09 22.29
C LEU A 714 -18.11 -11.95 21.27
N ALA A 715 -18.44 -10.75 21.74
CA ALA A 715 -18.60 -9.57 20.88
C ALA A 715 -17.30 -9.18 20.17
N SER A 716 -16.16 -9.29 20.85
CA SER A 716 -14.84 -9.02 20.28
C SER A 716 -14.46 -10.04 19.20
N GLY A 717 -14.81 -11.31 19.40
CA GLY A 717 -14.66 -12.34 18.36
C GLY A 717 -15.47 -12.04 17.09
N GLU A 718 -16.73 -11.63 17.24
CA GLU A 718 -17.59 -11.21 16.12
C GLU A 718 -17.09 -9.92 15.47
N ALA A 719 -16.64 -8.95 16.27
CA ALA A 719 -16.07 -7.70 15.77
C ALA A 719 -14.82 -7.96 14.94
N LEU A 720 -13.95 -8.87 15.38
CA LEU A 720 -12.75 -9.26 14.66
C LEU A 720 -13.08 -9.95 13.33
N ASP A 721 -14.12 -10.81 13.31
CA ASP A 721 -14.62 -11.42 12.07
C ASP A 721 -15.11 -10.36 11.07
N ARG A 722 -15.84 -9.34 11.54
CA ARG A 722 -16.31 -8.22 10.69
C ARG A 722 -15.14 -7.37 10.20
N PHE A 723 -14.19 -7.03 11.07
CA PHE A 723 -12.99 -6.29 10.71
C PHE A 723 -12.20 -6.98 9.59
N SER A 724 -12.01 -8.30 9.66
CA SER A 724 -11.32 -9.08 8.63
C SER A 724 -12.01 -9.13 7.27
N THR A 725 -13.26 -8.65 7.16
CA THR A 725 -13.95 -8.50 5.86
C THR A 725 -13.70 -7.16 5.18
N ILE A 726 -13.12 -6.17 5.88
CA ILE A 726 -12.80 -4.87 5.30
C ILE A 726 -11.66 -5.04 4.27
N PRO A 727 -11.80 -4.56 3.03
CA PRO A 727 -10.75 -4.64 2.02
C PRO A 727 -9.66 -3.58 2.27
N LEU A 728 -8.93 -3.71 3.38
CA LEU A 728 -7.99 -2.71 3.90
C LEU A 728 -6.95 -2.26 2.86
N GLU A 729 -6.35 -3.20 2.12
CA GLU A 729 -5.35 -2.88 1.09
C GLU A 729 -5.94 -2.00 -0.03
N GLU A 730 -7.15 -2.32 -0.50
CA GLU A 730 -7.83 -1.58 -1.56
C GLU A 730 -8.25 -0.18 -1.07
N GLU A 731 -8.87 -0.08 0.10
CA GLU A 731 -9.28 1.23 0.62
C GLU A 731 -8.07 2.13 0.93
N VAL A 732 -7.00 1.59 1.52
CA VAL A 732 -5.76 2.36 1.77
C VAL A 732 -5.10 2.77 0.46
N ALA A 733 -5.08 1.91 -0.57
CA ALA A 733 -4.58 2.29 -1.89
C ALA A 733 -5.36 3.47 -2.48
N ARG A 734 -6.69 3.47 -2.36
CA ARG A 734 -7.56 4.59 -2.78
C ARG A 734 -7.26 5.87 -2.00
N VAL A 735 -7.06 5.79 -0.69
CA VAL A 735 -6.66 6.96 0.13
C VAL A 735 -5.31 7.51 -0.33
N ILE A 736 -4.34 6.63 -0.58
CA ILE A 736 -3.02 7.03 -1.07
C ILE A 736 -3.13 7.74 -2.41
N GLU A 737 -3.85 7.16 -3.37
CA GLU A 737 -4.10 7.78 -4.67
C GLU A 737 -4.75 9.15 -4.54
N LEU A 738 -5.79 9.26 -3.72
CA LEU A 738 -6.52 10.50 -3.48
C LEU A 738 -5.64 11.62 -2.90
N THR A 739 -4.72 11.27 -1.99
CA THR A 739 -4.03 12.25 -1.14
C THR A 739 -2.58 12.51 -1.52
N ASP A 740 -1.95 11.65 -2.34
CA ASP A 740 -0.50 11.66 -2.59
C ASP A 740 0.03 12.98 -3.16
N ASP A 741 -0.70 13.56 -4.12
CA ASP A 741 -0.35 14.85 -4.71
C ASP A 741 -0.45 15.97 -3.67
N ALA A 742 -1.49 15.96 -2.85
CA ALA A 742 -1.70 16.93 -1.78
C ALA A 742 -0.58 16.84 -0.73
N VAL A 743 -0.20 15.63 -0.30
CA VAL A 743 0.92 15.41 0.62
C VAL A 743 2.23 15.94 0.03
N ARG A 744 2.47 15.73 -1.28
CA ARG A 744 3.67 16.22 -1.98
C ARG A 744 3.69 17.75 -2.09
N SER A 745 2.56 18.38 -2.39
CA SER A 745 2.48 19.84 -2.57
C SER A 745 2.35 20.63 -1.27
N ASP A 746 1.89 19.99 -0.18
CA ASP A 746 1.61 20.65 1.10
C ASP A 746 2.80 21.49 1.59
N PRO A 747 2.68 22.83 1.63
CA PRO A 747 3.78 23.72 2.01
C PRO A 747 4.07 23.72 3.52
N ARG A 748 3.17 23.13 4.32
CA ARG A 748 3.19 23.08 5.78
C ARG A 748 3.20 21.64 6.30
N LYS A 749 3.62 20.68 5.46
CA LYS A 749 3.63 19.26 5.81
C LYS A 749 4.43 19.01 7.11
N PRO A 750 3.86 18.31 8.10
CA PRO A 750 4.57 17.97 9.34
C PRO A 750 5.65 16.91 9.10
N TYR A 751 5.52 16.10 8.04
CA TYR A 751 6.39 14.98 7.72
C TYR A 751 6.88 15.03 6.29
N SER A 752 8.06 14.48 6.03
CA SER A 752 8.55 14.27 4.66
C SER A 752 7.67 13.25 3.92
N THR A 753 7.60 13.33 2.59
CA THR A 753 6.85 12.35 1.77
C THR A 753 7.31 10.91 2.04
N ASP A 754 8.60 10.70 2.31
CA ASP A 754 9.15 9.39 2.65
C ASP A 754 8.67 8.91 4.02
N ALA A 755 8.63 9.80 5.01
CA ALA A 755 8.10 9.48 6.34
C ALA A 755 6.62 9.13 6.28
N VAL A 756 5.83 9.85 5.47
CA VAL A 756 4.41 9.53 5.26
C VAL A 756 4.24 8.16 4.64
N ARG A 757 5.01 7.85 3.59
CA ARG A 757 4.98 6.51 2.97
C ARG A 757 5.31 5.40 3.97
N VAL A 758 6.38 5.55 4.75
CA VAL A 758 6.75 4.57 5.79
C VAL A 758 5.67 4.44 6.87
N GLY A 759 5.06 5.55 7.29
CA GLY A 759 3.95 5.55 8.25
C GLY A 759 2.73 4.80 7.73
N ARG A 760 2.38 4.99 6.45
CA ARG A 760 1.28 4.28 5.78
C ARG A 760 1.54 2.78 5.70
N ASP A 761 2.73 2.40 5.24
CA ASP A 761 3.15 0.99 5.14
C ASP A 761 3.05 0.30 6.52
N ARG A 762 3.59 0.94 7.57
CA ARG A 762 3.53 0.42 8.95
C ARG A 762 2.11 0.30 9.49
N THR A 763 1.25 1.30 9.23
CA THR A 763 -0.14 1.31 9.71
C THR A 763 -0.95 0.21 9.02
N LEU A 764 -0.77 0.03 7.70
CA LEU A 764 -1.42 -1.04 6.96
C LEU A 764 -0.93 -2.43 7.41
N GLU A 765 0.38 -2.62 7.54
CA GLU A 765 0.96 -3.88 8.04
C GLU A 765 0.44 -4.22 9.43
N TYR A 766 0.38 -3.23 10.32
CA TYR A 766 -0.18 -3.38 11.66
C TYR A 766 -1.64 -3.82 11.61
N ALA A 767 -2.49 -3.12 10.84
CA ALA A 767 -3.90 -3.44 10.71
C ALA A 767 -4.14 -4.85 10.13
N LEU A 768 -3.38 -5.25 9.11
CA LEU A 768 -3.46 -6.60 8.52
C LEU A 768 -3.04 -7.72 9.50
N GLY A 769 -2.19 -7.41 10.48
CA GLY A 769 -1.75 -8.36 11.50
C GLY A 769 -2.72 -8.56 12.67
N ARG A 770 -3.70 -7.68 12.86
CA ARG A 770 -4.52 -7.66 14.09
C ARG A 770 -5.31 -8.92 14.36
N GLU A 771 -5.89 -9.54 13.33
CA GLU A 771 -6.63 -10.78 13.53
C GLU A 771 -5.72 -11.89 14.09
N ALA A 772 -4.55 -12.07 13.49
CA ALA A 772 -3.61 -13.11 13.92
C ALA A 772 -3.08 -12.86 15.34
N GLU A 773 -2.98 -11.60 15.76
CA GLU A 773 -2.54 -11.21 17.09
C GLU A 773 -3.63 -11.39 18.15
N LEU A 774 -4.85 -10.94 17.86
CA LEU A 774 -5.93 -10.89 18.85
C LEU A 774 -6.68 -12.22 19.00
N ARG A 775 -6.84 -12.99 17.92
CA ARG A 775 -7.63 -14.23 17.95
C ARG A 775 -7.20 -15.21 19.04
N PRO A 776 -5.89 -15.50 19.24
CA PRO A 776 -5.46 -16.42 20.29
C PRO A 776 -5.72 -15.89 21.70
N GLN A 777 -5.75 -14.57 21.90
CA GLN A 777 -5.98 -13.95 23.20
C GLN A 777 -7.46 -14.02 23.61
N LEU A 778 -8.38 -14.08 22.63
CA LEU A 778 -9.82 -14.22 22.84
C LEU A 778 -10.29 -15.69 22.95
N ASP A 779 -9.41 -16.66 22.70
CA ASP A 779 -9.73 -18.10 22.73
C ASP A 779 -9.61 -18.69 24.15
N CYS A 780 -10.28 -18.06 25.11
CA CYS A 780 -10.25 -18.43 26.53
C CYS A 780 -11.54 -19.13 27.01
N LEU A 781 -12.63 -19.10 26.23
CA LEU A 781 -13.91 -19.70 26.58
C LEU A 781 -14.03 -21.16 26.12
N VAL A 782 -14.46 -22.06 27.02
CA VAL A 782 -14.76 -23.47 26.69
C VAL A 782 -16.26 -23.70 26.67
N GLY A 783 -16.83 -23.85 25.47
CA GLY A 783 -18.28 -24.05 25.30
C GLY A 783 -19.12 -22.80 25.62
N GLY A 784 -18.52 -21.61 25.55
CA GLY A 784 -19.16 -20.33 25.84
C GLY A 784 -19.24 -19.98 27.32
N GLN A 785 -18.49 -20.68 28.17
CA GLN A 785 -18.30 -20.34 29.58
C GLN A 785 -16.81 -20.22 29.87
N GLU A 786 -16.48 -19.38 30.84
CA GLU A 786 -15.14 -19.33 31.41
C GLU A 786 -14.94 -20.53 32.35
N PRO A 787 -13.88 -21.34 32.16
CA PRO A 787 -13.51 -22.37 33.11
C PRO A 787 -12.82 -21.75 34.33
N ASP A 788 -13.29 -22.10 35.53
CA ASP A 788 -12.67 -21.76 36.82
C ASP A 788 -12.41 -23.11 37.53
N ALA A 789 -11.14 -23.52 37.59
CA ALA A 789 -10.76 -24.88 37.96
C ALA A 789 -10.44 -25.06 39.45
N ASP A 790 -10.12 -23.99 40.17
CA ASP A 790 -9.86 -23.96 41.60
C ASP A 790 -10.93 -23.22 42.44
N GLU A 791 -11.97 -22.70 41.77
CA GLU A 791 -13.19 -22.11 42.33
C GLU A 791 -12.94 -20.80 43.11
N ASP A 792 -11.96 -19.99 42.70
CA ASP A 792 -11.67 -18.69 43.30
C ASP A 792 -12.43 -17.52 42.66
N GLY A 793 -13.12 -17.79 41.54
CA GLY A 793 -13.88 -16.82 40.77
C GLY A 793 -13.13 -16.21 39.58
N TYR A 794 -11.88 -16.61 39.35
CA TYR A 794 -11.05 -16.23 38.22
C TYR A 794 -10.81 -17.45 37.30
N GLY A 795 -10.53 -17.16 36.03
CA GLY A 795 -10.28 -18.18 35.01
C GLY A 795 -9.38 -17.61 33.91
N PRO A 796 -9.16 -18.35 32.81
CA PRO A 796 -8.20 -17.93 31.79
C PRO A 796 -8.63 -16.68 31.03
N CYS A 797 -9.91 -16.27 31.06
CA CYS A 797 -10.33 -14.99 30.47
C CYS A 797 -10.04 -13.81 31.42
N PHE A 798 -10.06 -14.03 32.74
CA PHE A 798 -9.59 -13.05 33.73
C PHE A 798 -8.06 -12.96 33.85
N GLN A 799 -7.30 -13.73 33.06
CA GLN A 799 -5.84 -13.83 33.19
C GLN A 799 -5.39 -14.45 34.51
N ASP A 800 -6.17 -15.40 35.05
CA ASP A 800 -5.67 -16.27 36.09
C ASP A 800 -4.41 -17.01 35.58
N CYS A 801 -3.28 -16.63 36.17
CA CYS A 801 -1.98 -17.14 35.81
C CYS A 801 -1.71 -18.53 36.40
N ASN A 802 -2.58 -19.03 37.29
CA ASN A 802 -2.52 -20.36 37.85
C ASN A 802 -3.90 -20.91 38.29
N GLU A 803 -4.64 -21.49 37.33
CA GLU A 803 -5.96 -22.16 37.50
C GLU A 803 -6.00 -23.37 38.47
N ALA A 804 -4.95 -23.59 39.26
CA ALA A 804 -4.85 -24.67 40.23
C ALA A 804 -4.56 -24.16 41.65
N ASP A 805 -4.38 -22.85 41.86
CA ASP A 805 -4.09 -22.25 43.16
C ASP A 805 -4.92 -20.98 43.42
N PRO A 806 -5.94 -21.04 44.28
CA PRO A 806 -6.88 -19.93 44.53
C PRO A 806 -6.27 -18.76 45.32
N ALA A 807 -4.95 -18.79 45.56
CA ALA A 807 -4.19 -17.69 46.14
C ALA A 807 -3.44 -16.87 45.09
N ILE A 808 -3.37 -17.35 43.84
CA ILE A 808 -2.67 -16.71 42.72
C ILE A 808 -3.73 -16.33 41.70
N HIS A 809 -4.11 -15.07 41.69
CA HIS A 809 -5.17 -14.55 40.83
C HIS A 809 -5.04 -13.03 40.70
N PRO A 810 -5.63 -12.41 39.67
CA PRO A 810 -5.68 -10.95 39.54
C PRO A 810 -6.07 -10.25 40.85
N GLY A 811 -5.23 -9.32 41.31
CA GLY A 811 -5.47 -8.52 42.52
C GLY A 811 -5.31 -9.27 43.85
N ALA A 812 -4.67 -10.44 43.87
CA ALA A 812 -4.23 -11.08 45.11
C ALA A 812 -3.22 -10.19 45.87
N GLN A 813 -2.92 -10.55 47.12
CA GLN A 813 -1.87 -9.86 47.87
C GLN A 813 -0.51 -10.42 47.44
N GLU A 814 0.31 -9.58 46.81
CA GLU A 814 1.71 -9.89 46.51
C GLU A 814 2.51 -10.29 47.76
N LEU A 815 3.23 -11.40 47.65
CA LEU A 815 4.16 -11.92 48.64
C LEU A 815 5.58 -11.89 48.07
N CYS A 816 6.58 -11.65 48.93
CA CYS A 816 7.98 -11.67 48.50
C CYS A 816 8.51 -13.12 48.40
N ASP A 817 7.94 -13.94 47.52
CA ASP A 817 8.29 -15.35 47.35
C ASP A 817 8.75 -15.71 45.93
N GLY A 818 8.81 -14.73 45.04
CA GLY A 818 9.23 -14.87 43.65
C GLY A 818 8.17 -15.46 42.74
N VAL A 819 6.92 -15.53 43.19
CA VAL A 819 5.72 -15.79 42.40
C VAL A 819 5.03 -14.45 42.11
N ASP A 820 4.35 -14.37 40.98
CA ASP A 820 3.45 -13.27 40.61
C ASP A 820 2.07 -13.66 41.13
N ASP A 821 1.79 -13.32 42.39
CA ASP A 821 0.58 -13.75 43.09
C ASP A 821 -0.65 -13.01 42.54
N ASP A 822 -0.49 -11.74 42.19
CA ASP A 822 -1.55 -10.86 41.71
C ASP A 822 -1.71 -10.87 40.17
N CYS A 823 -0.97 -11.75 39.50
CA CYS A 823 -0.94 -11.95 38.05
C CYS A 823 -0.72 -10.65 37.24
N SER A 824 -0.01 -9.67 37.82
CA SER A 824 0.38 -8.41 37.14
C SER A 824 1.45 -8.61 36.05
N GLY A 825 2.05 -9.80 35.99
CA GLY A 825 3.18 -10.16 35.13
C GLY A 825 4.54 -9.94 35.78
N PHE A 826 4.59 -9.55 37.05
CA PHE A 826 5.80 -9.17 37.76
C PHE A 826 5.78 -9.66 39.21
N ALA A 827 6.59 -10.67 39.50
CA ALA A 827 6.75 -11.16 40.87
C ALA A 827 7.36 -10.11 41.80
N ASP A 828 6.85 -10.05 43.03
CA ASP A 828 7.37 -9.26 44.16
C ASP A 828 7.41 -7.73 43.88
N ASP A 829 6.43 -7.17 43.15
CA ASP A 829 6.48 -5.79 42.67
C ASP A 829 6.12 -4.70 43.73
N VAL A 830 5.98 -5.09 45.00
CA VAL A 830 5.62 -4.23 46.13
C VAL A 830 6.83 -3.65 46.91
N PRO A 831 6.73 -2.43 47.49
CA PRO A 831 7.82 -1.77 48.21
C PRO A 831 8.38 -2.51 49.42
N GLU A 832 7.64 -3.45 50.00
CA GLU A 832 8.05 -4.22 51.18
C GLU A 832 9.11 -5.29 50.87
N CYS A 833 9.35 -5.62 49.60
CA CYS A 833 10.31 -6.64 49.20
C CYS A 833 11.76 -6.15 49.19
N GLU A 834 12.68 -7.01 49.70
CA GLU A 834 14.09 -6.66 49.86
C GLU A 834 14.85 -6.80 48.54
N CYS A 835 15.19 -5.69 47.91
CA CYS A 835 15.94 -5.70 46.64
C CYS A 835 17.41 -6.13 46.83
N PRO A 836 17.97 -7.00 45.97
CA PRO A 836 19.40 -7.26 45.88
C PRO A 836 20.21 -5.97 45.79
N SER A 837 21.40 -5.93 46.40
CA SER A 837 22.23 -4.72 46.39
C SER A 837 23.65 -4.96 45.92
N VAL A 838 24.24 -3.97 45.27
CA VAL A 838 25.64 -3.91 44.85
C VAL A 838 26.27 -2.62 45.38
N VAL A 839 27.51 -2.72 45.88
CA VAL A 839 28.28 -1.56 46.33
C VAL A 839 29.32 -1.21 45.26
N SER A 840 29.29 0.01 44.76
CA SER A 840 30.28 0.54 43.82
C SER A 840 30.77 1.91 44.27
N GLU A 841 32.10 2.05 44.35
CA GLU A 841 32.80 3.27 44.80
C GLU A 841 32.29 3.85 46.13
N GLY A 842 31.78 2.99 47.03
CA GLY A 842 31.31 3.38 48.36
C GLY A 842 29.84 3.81 48.45
N ARG A 843 29.08 3.70 47.35
CA ARG A 843 27.62 3.89 47.32
C ARG A 843 26.92 2.55 47.11
N THR A 844 25.79 2.35 47.80
CA THR A 844 24.93 1.16 47.64
C THR A 844 23.89 1.41 46.56
N PHE A 845 23.74 0.46 45.65
CA PHE A 845 22.70 0.44 44.63
C PHE A 845 21.81 -0.77 44.87
N TYR A 846 20.50 -0.56 44.93
CA TYR A 846 19.48 -1.58 45.16
C TYR A 846 18.78 -1.86 43.83
N LEU A 847 18.78 -3.12 43.42
CA LEU A 847 18.33 -3.61 42.13
C LEU A 847 16.96 -4.24 42.31
N CYS A 848 15.89 -3.46 42.16
CA CYS A 848 14.53 -3.94 42.34
C CYS A 848 13.97 -4.40 40.99
N HIS A 849 13.61 -5.68 40.89
CA HIS A 849 13.09 -6.25 39.65
C HIS A 849 11.57 -6.14 39.61
N ASN A 850 11.11 -4.93 39.29
CA ASN A 850 9.69 -4.62 39.19
C ASN A 850 9.43 -4.18 37.74
N SER A 851 8.17 -3.94 37.37
CA SER A 851 7.86 -3.30 36.09
C SER A 851 6.79 -2.25 36.30
N ILE A 852 7.30 -1.11 36.69
CA ILE A 852 6.55 0.07 37.02
C ILE A 852 7.06 1.22 36.16
N THR A 853 6.23 2.23 35.97
CA THR A 853 6.62 3.44 35.23
C THR A 853 7.74 4.17 35.97
N TRP A 854 8.42 5.09 35.29
CA TRP A 854 9.52 5.83 35.91
C TRP A 854 9.06 6.65 37.13
N LEU A 855 7.84 7.20 37.09
CA LEU A 855 7.26 7.97 38.19
C LEU A 855 6.96 7.08 39.42
N GLU A 856 6.39 5.90 39.18
CA GLU A 856 6.17 4.91 40.23
C GLU A 856 7.50 4.43 40.79
N ALA A 857 8.54 4.24 39.96
CA ALA A 857 9.86 3.85 40.42
C ALA A 857 10.51 4.88 41.35
N ARG A 858 10.32 6.19 41.07
CA ARG A 858 10.72 7.27 41.98
C ARG A 858 10.02 7.13 43.33
N ASP A 859 8.71 6.92 43.32
CA ASP A 859 7.89 6.85 44.53
C ASP A 859 8.17 5.57 45.32
N PHE A 860 8.47 4.46 44.64
CA PHE A 860 8.91 3.20 45.22
C PHE A 860 10.22 3.36 46.00
N CYS A 861 11.26 3.95 45.37
CA CYS A 861 12.51 4.22 46.07
C CYS A 861 12.29 5.15 47.27
N ALA A 862 11.47 6.20 47.10
CA ALA A 862 11.17 7.16 48.15
C ALA A 862 10.44 6.53 49.34
N ALA A 863 9.51 5.60 49.10
CA ALA A 863 8.79 4.86 50.14
C ALA A 863 9.74 4.03 51.03
N GLN A 864 10.84 3.52 50.46
CA GLN A 864 11.90 2.83 51.18
C GLN A 864 12.95 3.77 51.80
N GLY A 865 12.77 5.09 51.72
CA GLY A 865 13.73 6.10 52.21
C GLY A 865 15.00 6.21 51.35
N ARG A 866 14.89 5.89 50.06
CA ARG A 866 15.96 5.90 49.04
C ARG A 866 15.57 6.82 47.88
N GLU A 867 16.45 6.97 46.90
CA GLU A 867 16.18 7.73 45.67
C GLU A 867 16.48 6.89 44.43
N LEU A 868 15.92 7.26 43.27
CA LEU A 868 16.34 6.64 42.01
C LEU A 868 17.83 6.88 41.77
N ALA A 869 18.51 5.87 41.23
CA ALA A 869 19.95 5.81 41.22
C ALA A 869 20.59 6.95 40.42
N ARG A 870 21.56 7.60 41.07
CA ARG A 870 22.49 8.53 40.43
C ARG A 870 23.86 7.92 40.25
N PHE A 871 24.45 8.11 39.06
CA PHE A 871 25.77 7.62 38.71
C PHE A 871 26.78 8.76 38.66
N GLU A 872 27.95 8.57 39.27
CA GLU A 872 29.05 9.54 39.31
C GLU A 872 30.25 9.15 38.44
N SER A 873 30.33 7.88 38.02
CA SER A 873 31.40 7.40 37.16
C SER A 873 30.94 6.29 36.22
N ALA A 874 31.65 6.14 35.09
CA ALA A 874 31.44 5.02 34.16
C ALA A 874 31.71 3.66 34.83
N THR A 875 32.56 3.63 35.87
CA THR A 875 32.81 2.44 36.67
C THR A 875 31.57 2.02 37.46
N GLN A 876 30.88 2.95 38.10
CA GLN A 876 29.60 2.66 38.76
C GLN A 876 28.58 2.12 37.76
N THR A 877 28.41 2.77 36.61
CA THR A 877 27.47 2.30 35.58
C THR A 877 27.79 0.86 35.13
N ALA A 878 29.06 0.55 34.88
CA ALA A 878 29.47 -0.77 34.43
C ALA A 878 29.30 -1.87 35.51
N GLU A 879 29.69 -1.59 36.76
CA GLU A 879 29.58 -2.55 37.87
C GLU A 879 28.12 -2.80 38.26
N VAL A 880 27.32 -1.75 38.34
CA VAL A 880 25.89 -1.85 38.66
C VAL A 880 25.14 -2.53 37.52
N TRP A 881 25.43 -2.20 36.26
CA TRP A 881 24.87 -2.92 35.11
C TRP A 881 25.24 -4.40 35.12
N ALA A 882 26.50 -4.75 35.45
CA ALA A 882 26.91 -6.15 35.51
C ALA A 882 26.11 -6.93 36.56
N ALA A 883 25.79 -6.32 37.69
CA ALA A 883 24.94 -6.93 38.71
C ALA A 883 23.45 -6.97 38.29
N ALA A 884 22.94 -5.88 37.71
CA ALA A 884 21.57 -5.77 37.21
C ALA A 884 21.28 -6.79 36.09
N ALA A 885 22.22 -6.99 35.17
CA ALA A 885 22.10 -7.91 34.05
C ALA A 885 22.05 -9.38 34.45
N GLU A 886 22.55 -9.74 35.65
CA GLU A 886 22.39 -11.09 36.21
C GLU A 886 20.97 -11.34 36.74
N ILE A 887 20.24 -10.27 37.08
CA ILE A 887 18.83 -10.34 37.52
C ILE A 887 17.93 -10.29 36.29
N SER A 888 18.08 -9.26 35.45
CA SER A 888 17.31 -9.10 34.22
C SER A 888 18.11 -8.37 33.14
N ALA A 889 18.07 -8.92 31.92
CA ALA A 889 18.62 -8.30 30.72
C ALA A 889 17.76 -7.12 30.18
N GLY A 890 16.71 -6.74 30.92
CA GLY A 890 15.78 -5.67 30.60
C GLY A 890 16.34 -4.26 30.78
N ARG A 891 15.43 -3.30 30.90
CA ARG A 891 15.72 -1.88 31.10
C ARG A 891 15.52 -1.51 32.56
N TRP A 892 16.35 -0.57 33.04
CA TRP A 892 16.40 -0.20 34.44
C TRP A 892 16.28 1.31 34.60
N ALA A 893 15.20 1.81 35.20
CA ALA A 893 14.97 3.22 35.50
C ALA A 893 16.06 3.76 36.44
N ILE A 894 16.56 4.95 36.10
CA ILE A 894 17.58 5.70 36.86
C ILE A 894 17.09 7.12 37.10
N GLY A 895 17.74 7.86 38.01
CA GLY A 895 17.25 9.18 38.43
C GLY A 895 17.47 10.34 37.43
N LEU A 896 18.08 10.09 36.27
CA LEU A 896 18.35 11.12 35.27
C LEU A 896 17.09 11.42 34.45
N ASN A 897 16.77 12.69 34.23
CA ASN A 897 15.56 13.15 33.55
C ASN A 897 15.71 14.63 33.13
N ASP A 898 14.94 15.11 32.16
CA ASP A 898 14.88 16.52 31.71
C ASP A 898 13.45 17.11 31.78
N ARG A 899 12.61 16.50 32.63
CA ARG A 899 11.19 16.84 32.85
C ARG A 899 10.90 18.30 33.19
N GLU A 900 11.87 19.02 33.78
CA GLU A 900 11.69 20.44 34.10
C GLU A 900 12.02 21.35 32.91
N GLN A 901 12.96 20.94 32.06
CA GLN A 901 13.44 21.69 30.92
C GLN A 901 14.03 20.72 29.89
N GLU A 902 13.32 20.53 28.77
CA GLU A 902 13.72 19.72 27.63
C GLU A 902 15.20 19.96 27.24
N GLU A 903 15.93 18.88 26.99
CA GLU A 903 17.37 18.81 26.72
C GLU A 903 18.30 19.17 27.91
N ASP A 904 17.78 19.58 29.09
CA ASP A 904 18.56 19.83 30.32
C ASP A 904 18.45 18.68 31.32
N TYR A 905 19.14 17.57 31.04
CA TYR A 905 19.12 16.39 31.91
C TYR A 905 19.74 16.65 33.29
N ARG A 906 18.93 16.46 34.34
CA ARG A 906 19.26 16.57 35.76
C ARG A 906 18.97 15.26 36.51
N TRP A 907 19.69 15.04 37.59
CA TRP A 907 19.32 14.05 38.60
C TRP A 907 18.10 14.54 39.40
N ILE A 908 17.49 13.67 40.20
CA ILE A 908 16.33 13.97 41.05
C ILE A 908 16.57 15.19 41.98
N ASP A 909 17.82 15.41 42.40
CA ASP A 909 18.23 16.52 43.25
C ASP A 909 18.48 17.85 42.49
N GLY A 910 18.36 17.85 41.16
CA GLY A 910 18.59 18.99 40.28
C GLY A 910 20.04 19.17 39.82
N ASP A 911 20.97 18.31 40.25
CA ASP A 911 22.36 18.39 39.80
C ASP A 911 22.52 17.88 38.35
N ALA A 912 23.42 18.50 37.59
CA ALA A 912 23.81 18.00 36.26
C ALA A 912 24.71 16.76 36.38
N PRO A 913 24.66 15.82 35.42
CA PRO A 913 25.52 14.65 35.42
C PRO A 913 26.99 15.02 35.24
N ALA A 914 27.86 14.46 36.10
CA ALA A 914 29.31 14.73 36.08
C ALA A 914 30.04 14.07 34.90
N PHE A 915 29.41 13.09 34.26
CA PHE A 915 29.87 12.41 33.06
C PHE A 915 28.66 11.92 32.25
N SER A 916 28.89 11.44 31.04
CA SER A 916 27.85 10.88 30.18
C SER A 916 28.15 9.40 29.91
N ALA A 917 27.10 8.57 29.94
CA ALA A 917 27.13 7.18 29.49
C ALA A 917 26.06 6.89 28.43
N TRP A 918 25.63 7.90 27.67
CA TRP A 918 24.65 7.74 26.59
C TRP A 918 25.10 6.70 25.56
N ALA A 919 24.13 5.95 25.02
CA ALA A 919 24.37 5.02 23.93
C ALA A 919 24.68 5.75 22.61
N ASP A 920 25.17 4.99 21.62
CA ASP A 920 25.44 5.53 20.28
C ASP A 920 24.15 6.09 19.65
N GLY A 921 24.11 7.41 19.44
CA GLY A 921 22.94 8.11 18.90
C GLY A 921 21.98 8.65 19.95
N GLU A 922 22.30 8.53 21.24
CA GLU A 922 21.53 9.07 22.36
C GLU A 922 22.21 10.31 23.00
N PRO A 923 21.46 11.21 23.66
CA PRO A 923 20.00 11.26 23.65
C PRO A 923 19.48 11.55 22.24
N SER A 924 18.42 10.85 21.85
CA SER A 924 17.96 10.82 20.46
C SER A 924 17.20 12.09 20.06
N HIS A 925 16.67 12.83 21.04
CA HIS A 925 15.86 14.04 20.86
C HIS A 925 14.74 13.83 19.84
N GLN A 926 14.20 12.61 19.77
CA GLN A 926 13.25 12.26 18.72
C GLN A 926 11.93 13.01 18.90
N LEU A 927 11.51 13.27 20.15
CA LEU A 927 10.26 13.96 20.51
C LEU A 927 10.35 14.59 21.92
N ASP A 928 9.84 15.81 22.10
CA ASP A 928 9.88 16.66 23.33
C ASP A 928 9.08 16.14 24.56
N TRP A 929 8.89 14.84 24.72
CA TRP A 929 8.12 14.20 25.82
C TRP A 929 8.82 12.92 26.32
N PHE A 930 10.07 12.73 25.91
CA PHE A 930 10.94 11.62 26.29
C PHE A 930 11.78 12.00 27.50
N ASP A 931 11.11 12.44 28.56
CA ASP A 931 11.80 13.20 29.60
C ASP A 931 12.62 12.34 30.60
N CYS A 932 12.62 11.01 30.44
CA CYS A 932 13.11 10.07 31.43
C CYS A 932 14.22 9.17 30.88
N VAL A 933 15.08 8.65 31.76
CA VAL A 933 16.25 7.86 31.35
C VAL A 933 16.27 6.47 31.96
N MET A 934 16.61 5.48 31.14
CA MET A 934 16.84 4.09 31.55
C MET A 934 18.26 3.62 31.21
N LEU A 935 18.77 2.71 32.03
CA LEU A 935 20.01 1.97 31.82
C LEU A 935 19.70 0.64 31.10
N ARG A 936 20.39 0.39 29.98
CA ARG A 936 20.31 -0.86 29.22
C ARG A 936 21.65 -1.14 28.56
N GLY A 937 22.14 -2.39 28.61
CA GLY A 937 23.41 -2.74 27.96
C GLY A 937 24.62 -1.97 28.51
N GLY A 938 24.52 -1.38 29.70
CA GLY A 938 25.54 -0.54 30.31
C GLY A 938 25.58 0.91 29.80
N ALA A 939 24.59 1.34 29.00
CA ALA A 939 24.48 2.69 28.48
C ALA A 939 23.11 3.31 28.82
N TRP A 940 23.05 4.65 28.81
CA TRP A 940 21.84 5.42 29.05
C TRP A 940 21.05 5.59 27.76
N TYR A 941 19.74 5.44 27.86
CA TYR A 941 18.77 5.63 26.79
C TYR A 941 17.66 6.54 27.29
N GLU A 942 17.27 7.45 26.41
CA GLU A 942 16.10 8.28 26.59
C GLU A 942 14.83 7.42 26.42
N CYS A 943 13.79 7.69 27.20
CA CYS A 943 12.53 6.95 27.16
C CYS A 943 11.36 7.83 27.62
N ASN A 944 10.16 7.45 27.23
CA ASN A 944 8.97 8.07 27.80
C ASN A 944 8.81 7.62 29.26
N CYS A 945 8.51 8.55 30.16
CA CYS A 945 8.33 8.29 31.59
C CYS A 945 7.23 7.26 31.92
N ILE A 946 6.29 7.00 31.01
CA ILE A 946 5.25 5.96 31.16
C ILE A 946 5.75 4.57 30.78
N GLU A 947 6.95 4.45 30.21
CA GLU A 947 7.50 3.14 29.91
C GLU A 947 7.81 2.38 31.21
N LYS A 948 7.29 1.16 31.30
CA LYS A 948 7.52 0.29 32.46
C LYS A 948 8.89 -0.40 32.38
N GLY A 949 9.53 -0.57 33.52
CA GLY A 949 10.79 -1.30 33.65
C GLY A 949 11.19 -1.54 35.10
N SER A 950 12.30 -2.26 35.28
CA SER A 950 12.93 -2.43 36.59
C SER A 950 13.56 -1.13 37.04
N LEU A 951 13.95 -1.04 38.31
CA LEU A 951 14.46 0.20 38.88
C LEU A 951 15.71 -0.03 39.71
N ILE A 952 16.56 0.99 39.73
CA ILE A 952 17.74 1.00 40.58
C ILE A 952 17.54 2.13 41.59
N CYS A 953 17.47 1.79 42.87
CA CYS A 953 17.50 2.79 43.94
C CYS A 953 18.92 2.98 44.47
N THR A 954 19.19 4.10 45.12
CA THR A 954 20.44 4.35 45.83
C THR A 954 20.18 5.10 47.14
N ASP A 955 21.16 5.04 48.04
CA ASP A 955 21.15 5.85 49.25
C ASP A 955 21.22 7.35 48.87
N PRO A 956 20.45 8.24 49.56
CA PRO A 956 20.44 9.68 49.29
C PRO A 956 21.82 10.37 49.39
#